data_AF-A0A662C2R9-F1
#
_entry.id   AF-A0A662C2R9-F1
#
_cell.length_a   1.000
_cell.length_b   1.000
_cell.length_c   1.000
_cell.angle_alpha   90.00
_cell.angle_beta   90.00
_cell.angle_gamma   90.00
#
_symmetry.space_group_name_H-M   'P 1'
#
loop_
_entity.id
_entity.type
_entity.pdbx_description
1 polymer ?
#
loop_
_entity_poly.entity_id
_entity_poly.type
_entity_poly.pdbx_seq_one_letter_code
_entity_poly.pdbx_strand_id
1 'polypeptide(L)'
;MNTSRLILNSLKLIIVLNTVIFQSCSKKTALNNNYDVVIYGGTSAGVIAAIEVAKLGKKPIIIEPGKHLGGLTSGGLGATDIGNKGAIGGLSRDFYRRVNQYYNPDSDTKETKWTFEPHVAELIFNEMLQEYDIPVIYNERLDLTKGVEKTNAKINQITMESGLTIIGKMFINASYEGDLMAIAGVSFSVGREANKTYGETYNGVQVINAINHQFKNPVDAYVVPGKAESGLLPGILNDGGPGIEGDGDHRIQAYCYRMCLTNVPGNRIPFPKPEDYNPMRYEILLRYLNTGVFDVLQLSTPMPNGKTDTNNKGAFATDNIGMNYNYPNGDYSTRENIIKDHENYQKGLMWFLSNDPRVPTDVRNEMSEWGLPKDEFTDNENWPHQLYIREARRMISDYVMTQHDCEGLVTAVDPVGLAAYTMDSHNVQRYVDKNGKVRNEGNIEVGGFPPYPISYKSIIPKVEECSNLLVPVCLSSSHIAFGSIRMEPVFMVLAQSAAAAAVLAINEGVALQEINYSELKAQLLKDEQVLAWKNGSILTSEKEIELRNENSKNVTVCTIELKDVAIMSYPGNFIEYDSKGGSISYTFEVDEYFDYTLNIKKVMNDIYGNAQVWIDNNLIGEINCSWDINRSILAEQEFYLPLLSKGQHTFTLKFKKKTKIGIRKMSLIKIPIKIKKFLISQSFAGFMGEKAKNMYPVDNKNFIWKKAIVLDNGVVRLDAQLKPKENCHAFVTTDIICDKELKTTLRFGHNDAAYIWINGNLIYEFNDVNAFKYNEFSVPIHLKKGKNKLVMMVMQAGGSWLYNVNIDSYQFKSESSKI
;
A
#
# COMPACT_ATOMS: atom_id res chain seq x y z
N MET A 1 36.65 43.03 -74.44
CA MET A 1 38.04 42.75 -74.05
C MET A 1 38.04 41.86 -72.81
N ASN A 2 38.88 40.84 -72.85
CA ASN A 2 39.38 40.05 -71.71
C ASN A 2 38.49 38.89 -71.22
N THR A 3 38.46 37.87 -72.07
CA THR A 3 39.04 36.55 -71.76
C THR A 3 39.79 36.47 -70.42
N SER A 4 39.10 36.13 -69.32
CA SER A 4 39.66 35.53 -68.09
C SER A 4 38.57 35.01 -67.14
N ARG A 5 37.41 34.56 -67.63
CA ARG A 5 36.27 34.13 -66.77
C ARG A 5 35.74 32.71 -67.00
N LEU A 6 36.49 31.86 -67.70
CA LEU A 6 36.03 30.52 -68.09
C LEU A 6 36.94 29.35 -67.67
N ILE A 7 37.90 29.55 -66.75
CA ILE A 7 38.81 28.47 -66.29
C ILE A 7 38.71 28.17 -64.78
N LEU A 8 37.99 28.95 -63.97
CA LEU A 8 37.93 28.69 -62.52
C LEU A 8 36.71 27.88 -62.00
N ASN A 9 35.75 27.54 -62.85
CA ASN A 9 34.57 26.76 -62.41
C ASN A 9 34.60 25.28 -62.83
N SER A 10 35.67 24.81 -63.47
CA SER A 10 35.78 23.43 -63.96
C SER A 10 36.79 22.56 -63.18
N LEU A 11 37.55 23.14 -62.23
CA LEU A 11 38.53 22.40 -61.42
C LEU A 11 38.13 22.17 -59.95
N LYS A 12 37.00 22.71 -59.48
CA LYS A 12 36.45 22.39 -58.14
C LYS A 12 35.35 21.32 -58.15
N LEU A 13 34.96 20.84 -59.33
CA LEU A 13 33.91 19.82 -59.47
C LEU A 13 34.46 18.39 -59.70
N ILE A 14 35.78 18.20 -59.79
CA ILE A 14 36.41 16.88 -60.03
C ILE A 14 37.26 16.40 -58.84
N ILE A 15 37.49 17.24 -57.81
CA ILE A 15 38.11 16.83 -56.53
C ILE A 15 37.06 16.61 -55.42
N VAL A 16 35.77 16.90 -55.70
CA VAL A 16 34.65 16.66 -54.75
C VAL A 16 33.86 15.38 -55.09
N LEU A 17 34.26 14.64 -56.14
CA LEU A 17 33.55 13.43 -56.61
C LEU A 17 34.36 12.12 -56.53
N ASN A 18 35.48 12.07 -55.81
CA ASN A 18 36.26 10.84 -55.58
C ASN A 18 36.74 10.68 -54.13
N THR A 19 36.00 11.24 -53.16
CA THR A 19 36.14 10.89 -51.73
C THR A 19 34.78 10.55 -51.14
N VAL A 20 33.97 9.90 -51.96
CA VAL A 20 32.79 9.13 -51.57
C VAL A 20 33.07 7.73 -52.09
N ILE A 21 32.90 6.73 -51.24
CA ILE A 21 33.27 5.30 -51.38
C ILE A 21 34.60 4.99 -50.69
N PHE A 22 34.52 4.11 -49.68
CA PHE A 22 35.52 3.67 -48.69
C PHE A 22 35.68 4.50 -47.42
N GLN A 23 34.60 4.57 -46.63
CA GLN A 23 34.65 4.20 -45.19
C GLN A 23 33.25 3.88 -44.63
N SER A 24 32.45 3.05 -45.34
CA SER A 24 31.33 2.33 -44.71
C SER A 24 31.86 1.06 -44.03
N CYS A 25 32.59 1.25 -42.95
CA CYS A 25 32.80 0.24 -41.92
C CYS A 25 33.32 0.97 -40.67
N SER A 26 32.54 1.91 -40.14
CA SER A 26 32.73 2.28 -38.74
C SER A 26 32.35 1.03 -37.94
N LYS A 27 33.36 0.30 -37.47
CA LYS A 27 33.17 -0.68 -36.41
C LYS A 27 32.35 0.00 -35.31
N LYS A 28 31.16 -0.55 -35.08
CA LYS A 28 30.25 -0.18 -34.00
C LYS A 28 31.05 -0.03 -32.71
N THR A 29 31.10 1.16 -32.16
CA THR A 29 31.74 1.42 -30.88
C THR A 29 30.86 0.82 -29.79
N ALA A 30 31.07 -0.45 -29.47
CA ALA A 30 30.76 -0.94 -28.14
C ALA A 30 31.50 -0.01 -27.16
N LEU A 31 30.78 0.59 -26.22
CA LEU A 31 31.42 1.26 -25.09
C LEU A 31 32.19 0.16 -24.35
N ASN A 32 33.52 0.18 -24.47
CA ASN A 32 34.42 -0.89 -23.99
C ASN A 32 34.57 -0.90 -22.44
N ASN A 33 33.57 -0.37 -21.73
CA ASN A 33 33.51 -0.33 -20.28
C ASN A 33 32.56 -1.44 -19.82
N ASN A 34 33.13 -2.53 -19.28
CA ASN A 34 32.32 -3.56 -18.62
C ASN A 34 31.68 -2.97 -17.36
N TYR A 35 30.35 -2.93 -17.32
CA TYR A 35 29.57 -2.59 -16.13
C TYR A 35 29.22 -3.86 -15.35
N ASP A 36 29.10 -3.76 -14.03
CA ASP A 36 28.67 -4.88 -13.21
C ASP A 36 27.16 -5.04 -13.29
N VAL A 37 26.42 -3.94 -13.21
CA VAL A 37 24.95 -3.93 -13.28
C VAL A 37 24.48 -2.89 -14.29
N VAL A 38 23.63 -3.31 -15.22
CA VAL A 38 23.01 -2.45 -16.24
C VAL A 38 21.56 -2.22 -15.86
N ILE A 39 21.17 -0.96 -15.67
CA ILE A 39 19.83 -0.55 -15.29
C ILE A 39 19.14 0.06 -16.51
N TYR A 40 18.02 -0.52 -16.94
CA TYR A 40 17.20 0.02 -18.02
C TYR A 40 15.98 0.74 -17.44
N GLY A 41 15.88 2.05 -17.71
CA GLY A 41 14.92 2.98 -17.12
C GLY A 41 15.54 3.82 -16.00
N GLY A 42 15.53 5.13 -16.17
CA GLY A 42 15.92 6.18 -15.23
C GLY A 42 14.74 6.71 -14.42
N THR A 43 13.76 5.85 -14.13
CA THR A 43 12.71 6.13 -13.14
C THR A 43 13.31 6.33 -11.75
N SER A 44 12.51 6.76 -10.77
CA SER A 44 12.97 6.83 -9.37
C SER A 44 13.56 5.51 -8.87
N ALA A 45 12.97 4.37 -9.27
CA ALA A 45 13.50 3.04 -9.03
C ALA A 45 14.89 2.83 -9.66
N GLY A 46 15.07 3.23 -10.92
CA GLY A 46 16.33 3.08 -11.64
C GLY A 46 17.48 3.87 -11.01
N VAL A 47 17.20 5.11 -10.60
CA VAL A 47 18.15 5.97 -9.88
C VAL A 47 18.58 5.31 -8.56
N ILE A 48 17.62 4.86 -7.77
CA ILE A 48 17.88 4.24 -6.46
C ILE A 48 18.65 2.93 -6.60
N ALA A 49 18.32 2.09 -7.58
CA ALA A 49 19.07 0.87 -7.86
C ALA A 49 20.53 1.17 -8.19
N ALA A 50 20.80 2.14 -9.07
CA ALA A 50 22.16 2.48 -9.46
C ALA A 50 23.00 2.98 -8.27
N ILE A 51 22.41 3.80 -7.40
CA ILE A 51 23.06 4.29 -6.18
C ILE A 51 23.43 3.14 -5.26
N GLU A 52 22.52 2.19 -5.03
CA GLU A 52 22.80 1.03 -4.19
C GLU A 52 23.93 0.16 -4.76
N VAL A 53 23.95 -0.09 -6.07
CA VAL A 53 25.05 -0.80 -6.74
C VAL A 53 26.39 -0.10 -6.49
N ALA A 54 26.44 1.24 -6.64
CA ALA A 54 27.65 2.02 -6.38
C ALA A 54 28.08 1.98 -4.91
N LYS A 55 27.12 2.11 -3.97
CA LYS A 55 27.37 2.02 -2.52
C LYS A 55 27.97 0.69 -2.10
N LEU A 56 27.59 -0.39 -2.78
CA LEU A 56 28.15 -1.73 -2.55
C LEU A 56 29.43 -2.01 -3.36
N GLY A 57 30.02 -0.97 -3.98
CA GLY A 57 31.34 -1.03 -4.61
C GLY A 57 31.36 -1.68 -5.99
N LYS A 58 30.22 -1.73 -6.69
CA LYS A 58 30.11 -2.22 -8.08
C LYS A 58 29.86 -1.07 -9.05
N LYS A 59 30.04 -1.31 -10.35
CA LYS A 59 29.87 -0.29 -11.40
C LYS A 59 28.47 -0.36 -12.03
N PRO A 60 27.56 0.59 -11.72
CA PRO A 60 26.28 0.71 -12.40
C PRO A 60 26.40 1.52 -13.71
N ILE A 61 25.38 1.36 -14.56
CA ILE A 61 25.04 2.31 -15.62
C ILE A 61 23.52 2.37 -15.77
N ILE A 62 22.98 3.58 -15.98
CA ILE A 62 21.56 3.78 -16.31
C ILE A 62 21.43 4.06 -17.80
N ILE A 63 20.48 3.38 -18.45
CA ILE A 63 20.04 3.68 -19.81
C ILE A 63 18.60 4.22 -19.72
N GLU A 64 18.43 5.51 -20.00
CA GLU A 64 17.16 6.24 -19.89
C GLU A 64 16.56 6.49 -21.29
N PRO A 65 15.36 5.95 -21.58
CA PRO A 65 14.67 6.16 -22.86
C PRO A 65 14.40 7.61 -23.22
N GLY A 66 14.16 8.47 -22.23
CA GLY A 66 13.88 9.89 -22.37
C GLY A 66 15.05 10.79 -21.95
N LYS A 67 14.71 12.00 -21.49
CA LYS A 67 15.67 13.06 -21.15
C LYS A 67 15.79 13.33 -19.65
N HIS A 68 14.84 12.82 -18.86
CA HIS A 68 14.65 13.22 -17.47
C HIS A 68 14.75 12.01 -16.55
N LEU A 69 15.36 12.21 -15.38
CA LEU A 69 15.42 11.20 -14.33
C LEU A 69 14.25 11.34 -13.37
N GLY A 70 13.86 10.25 -12.73
CA GLY A 70 12.90 10.22 -11.63
C GLY A 70 11.50 9.74 -12.01
N GLY A 71 11.22 9.49 -13.29
CA GLY A 71 9.95 8.94 -13.75
C GLY A 71 8.75 9.81 -13.34
N LEU A 72 7.74 9.22 -12.71
CA LEU A 72 6.55 9.96 -12.26
C LEU A 72 6.87 10.98 -11.16
N THR A 73 7.84 10.68 -10.30
CA THR A 73 8.21 11.56 -9.17
C THR A 73 8.67 12.95 -9.67
N SER A 74 9.45 13.01 -10.74
CA SER A 74 9.85 14.27 -11.41
C SER A 74 8.94 14.66 -12.57
N GLY A 75 8.12 13.72 -13.07
CA GLY A 75 7.29 13.90 -14.26
C GLY A 75 5.85 14.30 -14.00
N GLY A 76 5.50 14.69 -12.77
CA GLY A 76 4.19 15.28 -12.43
C GLY A 76 3.59 14.87 -11.08
N LEU A 77 4.02 13.74 -10.51
CA LEU A 77 3.53 13.22 -9.22
C LEU A 77 4.28 13.91 -8.07
N GLY A 78 3.94 15.18 -7.85
CA GLY A 78 4.55 16.01 -6.80
C GLY A 78 3.90 15.85 -5.42
N ALA A 79 2.70 15.25 -5.33
CA ALA A 79 2.09 14.81 -4.08
C ALA A 79 2.12 13.28 -4.04
N THR A 80 3.04 12.73 -3.25
CA THR A 80 3.29 11.30 -3.25
C THR A 80 2.10 10.52 -2.68
N ASP A 81 1.59 9.57 -3.47
CA ASP A 81 0.59 8.59 -3.05
C ASP A 81 1.26 7.60 -2.08
N ILE A 82 0.87 7.67 -0.79
CA ILE A 82 1.51 6.89 0.28
C ILE A 82 0.45 6.35 1.21
N GLY A 83 0.63 5.09 1.58
CA GLY A 83 -0.13 4.49 2.66
C GLY A 83 0.52 4.84 3.98
N ASN A 84 1.12 3.83 4.62
CA ASN A 84 1.88 4.06 5.83
C ASN A 84 3.33 4.49 5.53
N LYS A 85 3.68 5.74 5.82
CA LYS A 85 5.05 6.27 5.70
C LYS A 85 6.09 5.46 6.47
N GLY A 86 5.68 4.77 7.54
CA GLY A 86 6.53 3.89 8.34
C GLY A 86 7.09 2.71 7.54
N ALA A 87 6.38 2.27 6.50
CA ALA A 87 6.78 1.16 5.63
C ALA A 87 7.93 1.50 4.66
N ILE A 88 8.24 2.79 4.47
CA ILE A 88 9.24 3.25 3.50
C ILE A 88 10.59 3.41 4.19
N GLY A 89 11.60 2.61 3.82
CA GLY A 89 12.95 2.62 4.41
C GLY A 89 14.04 3.03 3.43
N GLY A 90 15.29 2.88 3.88
CA GLY A 90 16.51 3.02 3.06
C GLY A 90 16.60 4.28 2.20
N LEU A 91 17.11 4.13 0.98
CA LEU A 91 17.36 5.22 0.04
C LEU A 91 16.06 5.91 -0.41
N SER A 92 14.93 5.21 -0.42
CA SER A 92 13.63 5.85 -0.69
C SER A 92 13.30 6.88 0.40
N ARG A 93 13.47 6.53 1.68
CA ARG A 93 13.29 7.49 2.77
C ARG A 93 14.34 8.60 2.74
N ASP A 94 15.56 8.32 2.30
CA ASP A 94 16.62 9.33 2.12
C ASP A 94 16.23 10.39 1.09
N PHE A 95 15.68 9.99 -0.06
CA PHE A 95 15.14 10.93 -1.05
C PHE A 95 14.15 11.92 -0.41
N TYR A 96 13.15 11.43 0.35
CA TYR A 96 12.17 12.32 1.00
C TYR A 96 12.75 13.17 2.14
N ARG A 97 13.88 12.77 2.75
CA ARG A 97 14.65 13.61 3.69
C ARG A 97 15.35 14.74 2.95
N ARG A 98 15.99 14.44 1.80
CA ARG A 98 16.63 15.44 0.94
C ARG A 98 15.62 16.45 0.39
N VAL A 99 14.42 15.99 0.03
CA VAL A 99 13.31 16.90 -0.32
C VAL A 99 12.98 17.83 0.84
N ASN A 100 12.93 17.33 2.09
CA ASN A 100 12.70 18.20 3.24
C ASN A 100 13.82 19.23 3.42
N GLN A 101 15.08 18.80 3.29
CA GLN A 101 16.26 19.66 3.42
C GLN A 101 16.31 20.75 2.35
N TYR A 102 15.90 20.45 1.10
CA TYR A 102 15.82 21.45 0.05
C TYR A 102 14.92 22.62 0.43
N TYR A 103 13.71 22.33 0.95
CA TYR A 103 12.75 23.36 1.35
C TYR A 103 12.99 23.93 2.75
N ASN A 104 13.68 23.18 3.61
CA ASN A 104 13.98 23.54 4.98
C ASN A 104 15.46 23.24 5.29
N PRO A 105 16.42 24.06 4.81
CA PRO A 105 17.86 23.77 4.95
C PRO A 105 18.34 23.60 6.40
N ASP A 106 17.65 24.25 7.35
CA ASP A 106 17.96 24.18 8.78
C ASP A 106 17.23 23.04 9.53
N SER A 107 16.48 22.19 8.82
CA SER A 107 15.69 21.09 9.43
C SER A 107 16.55 19.91 9.90
N ASP A 108 16.02 19.12 10.85
CA ASP A 108 16.63 17.86 11.26
C ASP A 108 16.71 16.91 10.04
N THR A 109 17.87 16.27 9.85
CA THR A 109 18.13 15.33 8.76
C THR A 109 17.21 14.11 8.76
N LYS A 110 16.43 13.88 9.82
CA LYS A 110 15.48 12.76 9.93
C LYS A 110 14.08 13.06 9.41
N GLU A 111 13.71 14.33 9.26
CA GLU A 111 12.37 14.71 8.78
C GLU A 111 12.19 14.45 7.29
N THR A 112 10.97 14.12 6.87
CA THR A 112 10.64 13.80 5.48
C THR A 112 9.55 14.72 4.96
N LYS A 113 9.65 15.15 3.71
CA LYS A 113 8.61 15.90 2.99
C LYS A 113 8.14 15.10 1.79
N TRP A 114 6.82 15.03 1.63
CA TRP A 114 6.15 14.14 0.65
C TRP A 114 5.33 14.90 -0.39
N THR A 115 5.43 16.23 -0.35
CA THR A 115 4.91 17.13 -1.38
C THR A 115 6.06 18.03 -1.85
N PHE A 116 6.24 18.13 -3.15
CA PHE A 116 7.38 18.80 -3.77
C PHE A 116 7.09 19.20 -5.20
N GLU A 117 7.86 20.14 -5.70
CA GLU A 117 7.85 20.54 -7.10
C GLU A 117 8.57 19.47 -7.95
N PRO A 118 8.03 19.10 -9.12
CA PRO A 118 8.63 18.06 -9.97
C PRO A 118 10.10 18.34 -10.35
N HIS A 119 10.46 19.58 -10.69
CA HIS A 119 11.86 19.92 -11.00
C HIS A 119 12.81 19.75 -9.78
N VAL A 120 12.30 19.89 -8.55
CA VAL A 120 13.10 19.68 -7.32
C VAL A 120 13.39 18.20 -7.11
N ALA A 121 12.42 17.33 -7.39
CA ALA A 121 12.65 15.89 -7.37
C ALA A 121 13.73 15.48 -8.39
N GLU A 122 13.66 16.00 -9.61
CA GLU A 122 14.68 15.75 -10.65
C GLU A 122 16.06 16.25 -10.22
N LEU A 123 16.15 17.46 -9.65
CA LEU A 123 17.40 18.01 -9.10
C LEU A 123 18.02 17.05 -8.08
N ILE A 124 17.24 16.61 -7.09
CA ILE A 124 17.72 15.72 -6.02
C ILE A 124 18.20 14.39 -6.59
N PHE A 125 17.49 13.80 -7.55
CA PHE A 125 17.95 12.56 -8.18
C PHE A 125 19.29 12.75 -8.93
N ASN A 126 19.46 13.87 -9.64
CA ASN A 126 20.72 14.20 -10.29
C ASN A 126 21.87 14.35 -9.28
N GLU A 127 21.64 15.08 -8.18
CA GLU A 127 22.62 15.25 -7.11
C GLU A 127 23.02 13.91 -6.49
N MET A 128 22.04 13.04 -6.20
CA MET A 128 22.28 11.71 -5.64
C MET A 128 23.11 10.80 -6.58
N LEU A 129 22.93 10.89 -7.91
CA LEU A 129 23.78 10.17 -8.86
C LEU A 129 25.19 10.76 -8.95
N GLN A 130 25.30 12.09 -8.89
CA GLN A 130 26.57 12.80 -8.96
C GLN A 130 27.47 12.47 -7.76
N GLU A 131 26.91 12.25 -6.57
CA GLU A 131 27.66 11.81 -5.36
C GLU A 131 28.49 10.53 -5.58
N TYR A 132 28.11 9.70 -6.56
CA TYR A 132 28.74 8.42 -6.87
C TYR A 132 29.31 8.34 -8.30
N ASP A 133 29.36 9.46 -9.02
CA ASP A 133 29.83 9.55 -10.42
C ASP A 133 29.15 8.51 -11.35
N ILE A 134 27.84 8.27 -11.15
CA ILE A 134 27.10 7.23 -11.88
C ILE A 134 26.80 7.70 -13.31
N PRO A 135 27.21 6.95 -14.34
CA PRO A 135 26.92 7.31 -15.73
C PRO A 135 25.46 7.03 -16.10
N VAL A 136 24.88 7.97 -16.85
CA VAL A 136 23.56 7.86 -17.46
C VAL A 136 23.67 8.10 -18.96
N ILE A 137 23.00 7.27 -19.76
CA ILE A 137 22.84 7.47 -21.20
C ILE A 137 21.37 7.76 -21.48
N TYR A 138 21.09 8.99 -21.90
CA TYR A 138 19.75 9.50 -22.20
C TYR A 138 19.37 9.28 -23.66
N ASN A 139 18.06 9.35 -23.94
CA ASN A 139 17.45 9.20 -25.27
C ASN A 139 17.78 7.87 -25.95
N GLU A 140 17.99 6.81 -25.17
CA GLU A 140 18.32 5.48 -25.68
C GLU A 140 17.21 4.50 -25.37
N ARG A 141 16.52 4.06 -26.42
CA ARG A 141 15.41 3.12 -26.35
C ARG A 141 15.88 1.72 -26.72
N LEU A 142 15.38 0.70 -26.02
CA LEU A 142 15.73 -0.69 -26.30
C LEU A 142 15.22 -1.10 -27.68
N ASP A 143 16.02 -1.82 -28.46
CA ASP A 143 15.52 -2.39 -29.72
C ASP A 143 14.48 -3.47 -29.40
N LEU A 144 13.20 -3.21 -29.71
CA LEU A 144 12.10 -4.10 -29.33
C LEU A 144 12.12 -5.45 -30.06
N THR A 145 12.93 -5.60 -31.11
CA THR A 145 12.98 -6.81 -31.95
C THR A 145 14.15 -7.73 -31.61
N LYS A 146 15.31 -7.15 -31.27
CA LYS A 146 16.57 -7.88 -31.06
C LYS A 146 17.44 -7.27 -29.96
N GLY A 147 16.84 -6.48 -29.08
CA GLY A 147 17.53 -5.71 -28.05
C GLY A 147 18.12 -6.56 -26.93
N VAL A 148 17.93 -7.87 -26.91
CA VAL A 148 18.49 -8.76 -25.88
C VAL A 148 19.20 -9.94 -26.55
N GLU A 149 20.45 -10.19 -26.15
CA GLU A 149 21.17 -11.40 -26.50
C GLU A 149 21.41 -12.25 -25.24
N LYS A 150 21.04 -13.53 -25.31
CA LYS A 150 21.12 -14.48 -24.20
C LYS A 150 21.90 -15.74 -24.55
N THR A 151 22.54 -16.33 -23.55
CA THR A 151 23.09 -17.69 -23.61
C THR A 151 22.70 -18.43 -22.33
N ASN A 152 22.12 -19.63 -22.45
CA ASN A 152 21.69 -20.46 -21.29
C ASN A 152 20.87 -19.67 -20.24
N ALA A 153 19.81 -19.00 -20.69
CA ALA A 153 18.95 -18.13 -19.87
C ALA A 153 19.65 -16.91 -19.22
N LYS A 154 20.91 -16.62 -19.52
CA LYS A 154 21.63 -15.45 -19.02
C LYS A 154 21.70 -14.37 -20.09
N ILE A 155 21.34 -13.12 -19.77
CA ILE A 155 21.55 -11.96 -20.65
C ILE A 155 23.03 -11.64 -20.68
N ASN A 156 23.60 -11.55 -21.88
CA ASN A 156 24.99 -11.14 -22.09
C ASN A 156 25.08 -9.65 -22.40
N GLN A 157 24.15 -9.15 -23.21
CA GLN A 157 24.10 -7.76 -23.65
C GLN A 157 22.70 -7.31 -24.00
N ILE A 158 22.50 -5.99 -23.92
CA ILE A 158 21.32 -5.31 -24.45
C ILE A 158 21.72 -4.32 -25.56
N THR A 159 20.85 -4.14 -26.56
CA THR A 159 21.08 -3.28 -27.71
C THR A 159 19.93 -2.29 -27.89
N MET A 160 20.28 -1.02 -28.08
CA MET A 160 19.35 0.09 -28.28
C MET A 160 19.02 0.29 -29.77
N GLU A 161 17.98 1.08 -30.08
CA GLU A 161 17.61 1.43 -31.46
C GLU A 161 18.73 2.14 -32.22
N SER A 162 19.58 2.89 -31.52
CA SER A 162 20.78 3.53 -32.09
C SER A 162 21.84 2.53 -32.54
N GLY A 163 21.73 1.27 -32.12
CA GLY A 163 22.75 0.24 -32.27
C GLY A 163 23.81 0.26 -31.16
N LEU A 164 23.67 1.13 -30.15
CA LEU A 164 24.48 1.07 -28.93
C LEU A 164 24.25 -0.26 -28.22
N THR A 165 25.34 -0.95 -27.86
CA THR A 165 25.30 -2.23 -27.16
C THR A 165 26.02 -2.12 -25.82
N ILE A 166 25.37 -2.57 -24.75
CA ILE A 166 25.88 -2.55 -23.38
C ILE A 166 25.99 -3.98 -22.86
N ILE A 167 27.16 -4.33 -22.33
CA ILE A 167 27.46 -5.62 -21.70
C ILE A 167 27.44 -5.44 -20.18
N GLY A 168 26.81 -6.38 -19.47
CA GLY A 168 26.68 -6.37 -18.01
C GLY A 168 26.70 -7.77 -17.42
N LYS A 169 26.99 -7.88 -16.12
CA LYS A 169 26.88 -9.17 -15.39
C LYS A 169 25.44 -9.41 -14.93
N MET A 170 24.78 -8.37 -14.46
CA MET A 170 23.38 -8.35 -14.01
C MET A 170 22.62 -7.22 -14.69
N PHE A 171 21.30 -7.39 -14.82
CA PHE A 171 20.41 -6.42 -15.46
C PHE A 171 19.23 -6.11 -14.53
N ILE A 172 18.82 -4.86 -14.46
CA ILE A 172 17.63 -4.42 -13.73
C ILE A 172 16.71 -3.71 -14.72
N ASN A 173 15.47 -4.19 -14.83
CA ASN A 173 14.41 -3.52 -15.57
C ASN A 173 13.61 -2.62 -14.63
N ALA A 174 13.90 -1.33 -14.67
CA ALA A 174 13.26 -0.29 -13.87
C ALA A 174 12.32 0.61 -14.70
N SER A 175 11.94 0.21 -15.92
CA SER A 175 10.94 0.92 -16.72
C SER A 175 9.51 0.56 -16.29
N TYR A 176 8.54 1.40 -16.64
CA TYR A 176 7.12 1.15 -16.36
C TYR A 176 6.51 0.12 -17.34
N GLU A 177 7.11 -0.06 -18.52
CA GLU A 177 6.61 -0.88 -19.62
C GLU A 177 7.02 -2.35 -19.53
N GLY A 178 8.18 -2.63 -18.93
CA GLY A 178 8.68 -4.00 -18.85
C GLY A 178 9.28 -4.55 -20.16
N ASP A 179 9.78 -3.71 -21.06
CA ASP A 179 10.26 -4.20 -22.38
C ASP A 179 11.47 -5.11 -22.26
N LEU A 180 12.44 -4.77 -21.40
CA LEU A 180 13.63 -5.60 -21.21
C LEU A 180 13.27 -7.02 -20.74
N MET A 181 12.32 -7.16 -19.82
CA MET A 181 11.88 -8.49 -19.37
C MET A 181 11.16 -9.25 -20.49
N ALA A 182 10.29 -8.57 -21.24
CA ALA A 182 9.53 -9.20 -22.32
C ALA A 182 10.44 -9.73 -23.43
N ILE A 183 11.41 -8.93 -23.88
CA ILE A 183 12.35 -9.31 -24.94
C ILE A 183 13.36 -10.35 -24.44
N ALA A 184 13.69 -10.34 -23.14
CA ALA A 184 14.46 -11.41 -22.51
C ALA A 184 13.70 -12.76 -22.45
N GLY A 185 12.43 -12.81 -22.85
CA GLY A 185 11.62 -14.03 -22.87
C GLY A 185 11.10 -14.42 -21.49
N VAL A 186 10.98 -13.46 -20.56
CA VAL A 186 10.34 -13.66 -19.26
C VAL A 186 8.82 -13.66 -19.45
N SER A 187 8.13 -14.58 -18.78
CA SER A 187 6.66 -14.64 -18.82
C SER A 187 6.04 -13.42 -18.17
N PHE A 188 4.95 -12.89 -18.76
CA PHE A 188 4.21 -11.76 -18.22
C PHE A 188 2.72 -11.84 -18.55
N SER A 189 1.93 -11.05 -17.82
CA SER A 189 0.52 -10.77 -18.08
C SER A 189 0.30 -9.31 -18.48
N VAL A 190 -0.79 -9.06 -19.20
CA VAL A 190 -1.35 -7.73 -19.49
C VAL A 190 -2.87 -7.86 -19.37
N GLY A 191 -3.53 -6.82 -18.87
CA GLY A 191 -4.96 -6.86 -18.61
C GLY A 191 -5.28 -7.31 -17.18
N ARG A 192 -6.49 -7.82 -16.97
CA ARG A 192 -7.00 -8.30 -15.68
C ARG A 192 -7.16 -9.81 -15.70
N GLU A 193 -6.61 -10.50 -14.70
CA GLU A 193 -6.88 -11.92 -14.54
C GLU A 193 -8.29 -12.14 -13.99
N ALA A 194 -8.90 -13.28 -14.34
CA ALA A 194 -10.17 -13.68 -13.73
C ALA A 194 -9.99 -13.96 -12.23
N ASN A 195 -11.03 -13.73 -11.43
CA ASN A 195 -11.06 -14.06 -9.99
C ASN A 195 -10.63 -15.51 -9.71
N LYS A 196 -11.06 -16.45 -10.56
CA LYS A 196 -10.72 -17.88 -10.43
C LYS A 196 -9.22 -18.20 -10.63
N THR A 197 -8.44 -17.30 -11.25
CA THR A 197 -7.02 -17.54 -11.55
C THR A 197 -6.21 -17.67 -10.26
N TYR A 198 -6.47 -16.78 -9.29
CA TYR A 198 -5.76 -16.76 -8.00
C TYR A 198 -6.71 -16.83 -6.78
N GLY A 199 -8.01 -17.05 -7.00
CA GLY A 199 -9.02 -17.08 -5.94
C GLY A 199 -9.27 -15.71 -5.31
N GLU A 200 -9.19 -14.63 -6.11
CA GLU A 200 -9.40 -13.25 -5.68
C GLU A 200 -10.87 -12.84 -5.85
N THR A 201 -11.27 -11.71 -5.28
CA THR A 201 -12.63 -11.17 -5.41
C THR A 201 -12.69 -9.86 -6.17
N TYR A 202 -11.61 -9.07 -6.11
CA TYR A 202 -11.53 -7.73 -6.67
C TYR A 202 -10.76 -7.66 -8.00
N ASN A 203 -10.33 -8.80 -8.54
CA ASN A 203 -9.71 -8.86 -9.86
C ASN A 203 -10.76 -9.06 -10.97
N GLY A 204 -10.35 -8.96 -12.23
CA GLY A 204 -11.25 -9.10 -13.38
C GLY A 204 -12.23 -7.93 -13.54
N VAL A 205 -13.32 -8.19 -14.26
CA VAL A 205 -14.43 -7.23 -14.46
C VAL A 205 -15.15 -6.96 -13.15
N GLN A 206 -15.34 -5.68 -12.81
CA GLN A 206 -15.87 -5.17 -11.56
C GLN A 206 -16.95 -4.11 -11.81
N VAL A 207 -18.18 -4.55 -12.05
CA VAL A 207 -19.36 -3.68 -12.20
C VAL A 207 -19.99 -3.38 -10.86
N ILE A 208 -20.06 -4.38 -9.96
CA ILE A 208 -20.75 -4.26 -8.67
C ILE A 208 -19.95 -3.37 -7.72
N ASN A 209 -18.63 -3.51 -7.72
CA ASN A 209 -17.74 -2.80 -6.80
C ASN A 209 -17.25 -1.45 -7.34
N ALA A 210 -17.50 -1.12 -8.62
CA ALA A 210 -17.19 0.19 -9.22
C ALA A 210 -18.18 1.27 -8.77
N ILE A 211 -18.07 1.64 -7.49
CA ILE A 211 -18.92 2.64 -6.83
C ILE A 211 -18.26 4.02 -6.73
N ASN A 212 -16.93 4.09 -6.70
CA ASN A 212 -16.22 5.37 -6.71
C ASN A 212 -16.02 5.85 -8.15
N HIS A 213 -15.74 7.15 -8.28
CA HIS A 213 -15.58 7.79 -9.59
C HIS A 213 -16.75 7.48 -10.54
N GLN A 214 -17.96 7.44 -9.98
CA GLN A 214 -19.20 7.20 -10.70
C GLN A 214 -20.03 8.45 -10.94
N PHE A 215 -20.85 8.40 -11.99
CA PHE A 215 -21.81 9.45 -12.29
C PHE A 215 -22.83 9.54 -11.15
N LYS A 216 -22.82 10.66 -10.43
CA LYS A 216 -23.78 10.93 -9.34
C LYS A 216 -25.20 11.13 -9.86
N ASN A 217 -25.32 11.65 -11.08
CA ASN A 217 -26.57 11.89 -11.79
C ASN A 217 -26.52 11.23 -13.17
N PRO A 218 -27.66 10.75 -13.71
CA PRO A 218 -27.69 10.03 -14.97
C PRO A 218 -27.31 10.93 -16.16
N VAL A 219 -26.39 10.45 -17.00
CA VAL A 219 -25.95 11.12 -18.24
C VAL A 219 -26.30 10.24 -19.43
N ASP A 220 -26.92 10.82 -20.46
CA ASP A 220 -27.29 10.10 -21.68
C ASP A 220 -26.07 9.79 -22.54
N ALA A 221 -25.96 8.54 -22.98
CA ALA A 221 -24.79 8.01 -23.68
C ALA A 221 -24.76 8.33 -25.18
N TYR A 222 -25.88 8.78 -25.76
CA TYR A 222 -26.02 8.88 -27.22
C TYR A 222 -25.80 10.31 -27.73
N VAL A 223 -25.35 10.44 -28.98
CA VAL A 223 -25.12 11.75 -29.63
C VAL A 223 -26.38 12.61 -29.55
N VAL A 224 -27.54 12.07 -29.91
CA VAL A 224 -28.85 12.66 -29.66
C VAL A 224 -29.48 11.98 -28.44
N PRO A 225 -29.77 12.73 -27.35
CA PRO A 225 -30.30 12.14 -26.12
C PRO A 225 -31.51 11.23 -26.35
N GLY A 226 -31.46 10.02 -25.78
CA GLY A 226 -32.53 9.02 -25.86
C GLY A 226 -32.65 8.29 -27.20
N LYS A 227 -31.79 8.56 -28.19
CA LYS A 227 -31.81 7.93 -29.52
C LYS A 227 -30.58 7.08 -29.76
N ALA A 228 -30.69 5.77 -29.52
CA ALA A 228 -29.59 4.83 -29.68
C ALA A 228 -29.01 4.80 -31.10
N GLU A 229 -29.86 4.99 -32.11
CA GLU A 229 -29.51 5.07 -33.53
C GLU A 229 -28.60 6.25 -33.90
N SER A 230 -28.48 7.26 -33.01
CA SER A 230 -27.58 8.39 -33.22
C SER A 230 -26.10 8.07 -32.94
N GLY A 231 -25.82 6.87 -32.42
CA GLY A 231 -24.47 6.45 -32.03
C GLY A 231 -24.09 6.92 -30.62
N LEU A 232 -23.01 6.33 -30.09
CA LEU A 232 -22.48 6.66 -28.77
C LEU A 232 -21.65 7.94 -28.79
N LEU A 233 -21.62 8.66 -27.67
CA LEU A 233 -20.68 9.75 -27.45
C LEU A 233 -19.23 9.24 -27.38
N PRO A 234 -18.25 10.08 -27.79
CA PRO A 234 -16.83 9.72 -27.69
C PRO A 234 -16.42 9.30 -26.28
N GLY A 235 -15.53 8.29 -26.20
CA GLY A 235 -15.03 7.76 -24.93
C GLY A 235 -15.89 6.68 -24.28
N ILE A 236 -17.00 6.28 -24.91
CA ILE A 236 -17.80 5.09 -24.55
C ILE A 236 -17.43 3.96 -25.50
N LEU A 237 -17.06 2.81 -24.94
CA LEU A 237 -16.69 1.64 -25.75
C LEU A 237 -17.96 0.93 -26.26
N ASN A 238 -17.97 0.58 -27.54
CA ASN A 238 -19.04 -0.19 -28.19
C ASN A 238 -18.60 -1.63 -28.45
N ASP A 239 -18.13 -2.32 -27.41
CA ASP A 239 -17.48 -3.64 -27.49
C ASP A 239 -18.26 -4.75 -26.77
N GLY A 240 -19.56 -4.54 -26.51
CA GLY A 240 -20.45 -5.53 -25.90
C GLY A 240 -20.76 -5.30 -24.42
N GLY A 241 -20.33 -4.17 -23.85
CA GLY A 241 -20.62 -3.79 -22.47
C GLY A 241 -19.50 -4.19 -21.50
N PRO A 242 -19.76 -4.16 -20.18
CA PRO A 242 -18.68 -4.23 -19.20
C PRO A 242 -17.98 -5.59 -19.16
N GLY A 243 -18.63 -6.66 -19.64
CA GLY A 243 -18.20 -8.05 -19.47
C GLY A 243 -18.98 -8.76 -18.36
N ILE A 244 -18.51 -9.94 -17.95
CA ILE A 244 -19.10 -10.75 -16.89
C ILE A 244 -18.32 -10.50 -15.59
N GLU A 245 -19.00 -10.19 -14.50
CA GLU A 245 -18.38 -9.94 -13.19
C GLU A 245 -17.36 -11.02 -12.81
N GLY A 246 -16.13 -10.61 -12.48
CA GLY A 246 -15.02 -11.47 -12.07
C GLY A 246 -14.31 -12.23 -13.19
N ASP A 247 -14.76 -12.13 -14.45
CA ASP A 247 -14.01 -12.69 -15.58
C ASP A 247 -12.81 -11.79 -15.94
N GLY A 248 -11.77 -12.39 -16.49
CA GLY A 248 -10.56 -11.69 -16.93
C GLY A 248 -10.75 -11.08 -18.32
N ASP A 249 -10.01 -10.01 -18.59
CA ASP A 249 -9.98 -9.36 -19.90
C ASP A 249 -8.65 -8.65 -20.19
N HIS A 250 -8.56 -8.00 -21.35
CA HIS A 250 -7.36 -7.30 -21.81
C HIS A 250 -7.24 -5.85 -21.30
N ARG A 251 -8.25 -5.36 -20.56
CA ARG A 251 -8.37 -3.94 -20.21
C ARG A 251 -7.48 -3.65 -19.00
N ILE A 252 -6.96 -2.43 -18.90
CA ILE A 252 -6.07 -1.99 -17.82
C ILE A 252 -6.49 -0.63 -17.29
N GLN A 253 -5.99 -0.27 -16.12
CA GLN A 253 -6.28 1.01 -15.44
C GLN A 253 -5.99 2.20 -16.35
N ALA A 254 -6.88 3.20 -16.37
CA ALA A 254 -6.72 4.38 -17.22
C ALA A 254 -5.44 5.17 -16.88
N TYR A 255 -4.83 5.76 -17.90
CA TYR A 255 -3.70 6.67 -17.73
C TYR A 255 -4.16 8.13 -17.71
N CYS A 256 -3.34 8.98 -17.08
CA CYS A 256 -3.49 10.43 -17.10
C CYS A 256 -2.13 11.10 -16.94
N TYR A 257 -2.08 12.42 -17.07
CA TYR A 257 -0.97 13.22 -16.53
C TYR A 257 -1.32 13.69 -15.12
N ARG A 258 -0.37 13.58 -14.18
CA ARG A 258 -0.44 14.28 -12.89
C ARG A 258 -0.01 15.72 -13.15
N MET A 259 -0.94 16.67 -13.05
CA MET A 259 -0.67 18.05 -13.47
C MET A 259 -0.17 18.90 -12.30
N CYS A 260 0.96 19.56 -12.51
CA CYS A 260 1.37 20.67 -11.66
C CYS A 260 0.59 21.93 -12.07
N LEU A 261 -0.30 22.44 -11.20
CA LEU A 261 -1.08 23.65 -11.49
C LEU A 261 -0.75 24.78 -10.51
N THR A 262 -0.89 26.03 -10.93
CA THR A 262 -0.76 27.20 -10.06
C THR A 262 -1.86 28.23 -10.31
N ASN A 263 -2.24 28.95 -9.27
CA ASN A 263 -3.09 30.14 -9.33
C ASN A 263 -2.32 31.43 -9.02
N VAL A 264 -0.99 31.37 -8.90
CA VAL A 264 -0.13 32.54 -8.65
C VAL A 264 -0.04 33.37 -9.93
N PRO A 265 -0.57 34.62 -9.98
CA PRO A 265 -0.72 35.36 -11.25
C PRO A 265 0.59 35.58 -12.02
N GLY A 266 1.70 35.81 -11.32
CA GLY A 266 3.02 36.00 -11.93
C GLY A 266 3.61 34.72 -12.54
N ASN A 267 3.22 33.55 -12.02
CA ASN A 267 3.74 32.24 -12.43
C ASN A 267 2.76 31.44 -13.30
N ARG A 268 1.56 31.97 -13.59
CA ARG A 268 0.50 31.23 -14.29
C ARG A 268 0.56 31.42 -15.81
N ILE A 269 0.50 30.31 -16.54
CA ILE A 269 0.24 30.23 -17.98
C ILE A 269 -1.17 29.66 -18.17
N PRO A 270 -2.07 30.34 -18.91
CA PRO A 270 -3.38 29.79 -19.23
C PRO A 270 -3.29 28.43 -19.93
N PHE A 271 -4.28 27.56 -19.73
CA PHE A 271 -4.29 26.24 -20.36
C PHE A 271 -4.23 26.34 -21.89
N PRO A 272 -3.27 25.64 -22.53
CA PRO A 272 -3.13 25.69 -23.98
C PRO A 272 -4.31 24.99 -24.65
N LYS A 273 -4.76 25.52 -25.79
CA LYS A 273 -5.71 24.84 -26.66
C LYS A 273 -4.95 23.79 -27.48
N PRO A 274 -5.30 22.49 -27.42
CA PRO A 274 -4.63 21.50 -28.26
C PRO A 274 -5.01 21.68 -29.74
N GLU A 275 -4.13 21.25 -30.65
CA GLU A 275 -4.29 21.43 -32.09
C GLU A 275 -5.50 20.68 -32.65
N ASP A 276 -5.75 19.47 -32.15
CA ASP A 276 -6.85 18.58 -32.52
C ASP A 276 -8.11 18.79 -31.65
N TYR A 277 -8.23 19.95 -30.98
CA TYR A 277 -9.31 20.24 -30.05
C TYR A 277 -10.69 19.96 -30.65
N ASN A 278 -11.39 18.97 -30.09
CA ASN A 278 -12.76 18.65 -30.44
C ASN A 278 -13.66 18.74 -29.19
N PRO A 279 -14.58 19.72 -29.10
CA PRO A 279 -15.46 19.86 -27.95
C PRO A 279 -16.39 18.66 -27.74
N MET A 280 -16.65 17.86 -28.78
CA MET A 280 -17.48 16.65 -28.68
C MET A 280 -16.86 15.58 -27.78
N ARG A 281 -15.53 15.59 -27.59
CA ARG A 281 -14.83 14.69 -26.65
C ARG A 281 -15.27 14.90 -25.20
N TYR A 282 -15.78 16.09 -24.87
CA TYR A 282 -16.19 16.49 -23.53
C TYR A 282 -17.72 16.60 -23.37
N GLU A 283 -18.50 16.13 -24.35
CA GLU A 283 -19.96 16.22 -24.31
C GLU A 283 -20.57 15.45 -23.13
N ILE A 284 -19.98 14.32 -22.73
CA ILE A 284 -20.37 13.58 -21.52
C ILE A 284 -20.17 14.45 -20.27
N LEU A 285 -19.01 15.11 -20.17
CA LEU A 285 -18.71 16.03 -19.08
C LEU A 285 -19.66 17.23 -19.08
N LEU A 286 -19.94 17.84 -20.23
CA LEU A 286 -20.89 18.94 -20.34
C LEU A 286 -22.26 18.56 -19.78
N ARG A 287 -22.78 17.40 -20.19
CA ARG A 287 -24.06 16.87 -19.69
C ARG A 287 -24.02 16.64 -18.19
N TYR A 288 -22.91 16.12 -17.67
CA TYR A 288 -22.71 15.91 -16.24
C TYR A 288 -22.68 17.22 -15.44
N LEU A 289 -21.94 18.23 -15.93
CA LEU A 289 -21.90 19.58 -15.34
C LEU A 289 -23.29 20.22 -15.30
N ASN A 290 -24.09 20.04 -16.35
CA ASN A 290 -25.48 20.53 -16.41
C ASN A 290 -26.44 19.84 -15.43
N THR A 291 -26.02 18.74 -14.80
CA THR A 291 -26.75 18.16 -13.65
C THR A 291 -26.37 18.81 -12.31
N GLY A 292 -25.45 19.78 -12.32
CA GLY A 292 -24.96 20.50 -11.14
C GLY A 292 -23.77 19.84 -10.44
N VAL A 293 -22.99 18.99 -11.12
CA VAL A 293 -21.85 18.29 -10.52
C VAL A 293 -20.54 18.66 -11.20
N PHE A 294 -19.58 19.18 -10.43
CA PHE A 294 -18.22 19.51 -10.89
C PHE A 294 -17.16 18.92 -9.94
N ASP A 295 -16.47 17.86 -10.37
CA ASP A 295 -15.53 17.09 -9.54
C ASP A 295 -14.03 17.22 -9.95
N VAL A 296 -13.72 17.77 -11.14
CA VAL A 296 -12.40 17.63 -11.80
C VAL A 296 -11.22 18.20 -11.00
N LEU A 297 -11.40 19.32 -10.29
CA LEU A 297 -10.36 19.92 -9.44
C LEU A 297 -10.42 19.50 -7.96
N GLN A 298 -11.35 18.62 -7.57
CA GLN A 298 -11.53 18.25 -6.15
C GLN A 298 -10.40 17.36 -5.59
N LEU A 299 -9.41 16.99 -6.40
CA LEU A 299 -8.20 16.28 -5.97
C LEU A 299 -6.93 17.01 -6.44
N SER A 300 -6.87 18.30 -6.13
CA SER A 300 -5.67 19.13 -6.27
C SER A 300 -5.00 19.30 -4.91
N THR A 301 -3.92 18.56 -4.67
CA THR A 301 -3.18 18.60 -3.40
C THR A 301 -2.17 19.76 -3.42
N PRO A 302 -2.20 20.68 -2.44
CA PRO A 302 -1.22 21.77 -2.38
C PRO A 302 0.23 21.28 -2.27
N MET A 303 1.09 21.95 -3.03
CA MET A 303 2.54 21.77 -3.07
C MET A 303 3.24 23.08 -2.72
N PRO A 304 4.56 23.07 -2.46
CA PRO A 304 5.33 24.30 -2.24
C PRO A 304 5.12 25.37 -3.31
N ASN A 305 5.38 26.62 -2.95
CA ASN A 305 5.38 27.78 -3.85
C ASN A 305 4.06 28.04 -4.61
N GLY A 306 2.93 27.69 -4.01
CA GLY A 306 1.60 27.97 -4.59
C GLY A 306 1.28 27.09 -5.80
N LYS A 307 1.80 25.86 -5.82
CA LYS A 307 1.52 24.84 -6.83
C LYS A 307 0.63 23.74 -6.27
N THR A 308 0.15 22.85 -7.12
CA THR A 308 -0.65 21.69 -6.74
C THR A 308 -0.27 20.47 -7.57
N ASP A 309 -0.45 19.28 -7.02
CA ASP A 309 -0.54 18.06 -7.81
C ASP A 309 -2.02 17.74 -8.02
N THR A 310 -2.47 17.74 -9.27
CA THR A 310 -3.85 17.46 -9.65
C THR A 310 -3.97 16.08 -10.27
N ASN A 311 -4.84 15.26 -9.67
CA ASN A 311 -5.14 13.88 -10.08
C ASN A 311 -6.63 13.69 -10.40
N ASN A 312 -6.98 12.52 -10.93
CA ASN A 312 -8.33 12.18 -11.34
C ASN A 312 -9.32 12.16 -10.16
N LYS A 313 -10.43 12.89 -10.29
CA LYS A 313 -11.55 12.85 -9.32
C LYS A 313 -12.91 12.94 -10.00
N GLY A 314 -13.81 12.04 -9.62
CA GLY A 314 -15.18 11.98 -10.14
C GLY A 314 -15.33 11.11 -11.40
N ALA A 315 -16.51 11.20 -12.03
CA ALA A 315 -16.93 10.32 -13.12
C ALA A 315 -16.25 10.59 -14.47
N PHE A 316 -15.87 11.84 -14.71
CA PHE A 316 -15.19 12.30 -15.91
C PHE A 316 -14.23 13.41 -15.51
N ALA A 317 -12.93 13.11 -15.54
CA ALA A 317 -11.86 14.03 -15.17
C ALA A 317 -10.59 13.71 -15.99
N THR A 318 -9.43 13.64 -15.37
CA THR A 318 -8.13 13.55 -16.07
C THR A 318 -7.83 12.16 -16.64
N ASP A 319 -8.48 11.10 -16.17
CA ASP A 319 -8.31 9.76 -16.74
C ASP A 319 -8.93 9.65 -18.14
N ASN A 320 -8.09 9.32 -19.14
CA ASN A 320 -8.53 9.02 -20.51
C ASN A 320 -8.97 7.55 -20.62
N ILE A 321 -10.07 7.24 -19.93
CA ILE A 321 -10.55 5.87 -19.71
C ILE A 321 -10.67 5.07 -21.01
N GLY A 322 -10.00 3.91 -21.06
CA GLY A 322 -10.07 2.94 -22.15
C GLY A 322 -9.17 3.22 -23.35
N MET A 323 -8.34 4.26 -23.30
CA MET A 323 -7.53 4.70 -24.46
C MET A 323 -6.08 4.17 -24.42
N ASN A 324 -5.75 3.31 -23.46
CA ASN A 324 -4.37 2.86 -23.21
C ASN A 324 -4.14 1.34 -23.37
N TYR A 325 -5.14 0.55 -23.79
CA TYR A 325 -5.02 -0.93 -23.83
C TYR A 325 -3.90 -1.45 -24.73
N ASN A 326 -3.60 -0.73 -25.82
CA ASN A 326 -2.53 -1.13 -26.75
C ASN A 326 -1.14 -0.63 -26.31
N TYR A 327 -1.03 0.18 -25.26
CA TYR A 327 0.24 0.73 -24.80
C TYR A 327 1.24 -0.35 -24.35
N PRO A 328 0.86 -1.35 -23.52
CA PRO A 328 1.83 -2.29 -22.97
C PRO A 328 2.59 -3.05 -24.05
N ASN A 329 1.89 -3.53 -25.09
CA ASN A 329 2.48 -4.33 -26.18
C ASN A 329 2.74 -3.54 -27.48
N GLY A 330 2.47 -2.23 -27.49
CA GLY A 330 2.72 -1.38 -28.64
C GLY A 330 4.20 -1.18 -28.91
N ASP A 331 4.55 -0.97 -30.18
CA ASP A 331 5.86 -0.42 -30.55
C ASP A 331 5.96 1.06 -30.16
N TYR A 332 7.14 1.66 -30.33
CA TYR A 332 7.35 3.06 -29.94
C TYR A 332 6.41 4.04 -30.65
N SER A 333 6.13 3.83 -31.94
CA SER A 333 5.18 4.66 -32.69
C SER A 333 3.77 4.57 -32.10
N THR A 334 3.30 3.37 -31.76
CA THR A 334 2.01 3.15 -31.11
C THR A 334 1.94 3.86 -29.76
N ARG A 335 2.99 3.73 -28.94
CA ARG A 335 3.06 4.37 -27.62
C ARG A 335 3.12 5.89 -27.72
N GLU A 336 3.91 6.46 -28.63
CA GLU A 336 3.97 7.90 -28.89
C GLU A 336 2.61 8.46 -29.29
N ASN A 337 1.87 7.77 -30.16
CA ASN A 337 0.52 8.16 -30.53
C ASN A 337 -0.45 8.14 -29.34
N ILE A 338 -0.37 7.11 -28.48
CA ILE A 338 -1.19 7.02 -27.26
C ILE A 338 -0.82 8.15 -26.29
N ILE A 339 0.47 8.40 -26.06
CA ILE A 339 0.96 9.50 -25.22
C ILE A 339 0.42 10.83 -25.73
N LYS A 340 0.51 11.08 -27.05
CA LYS A 340 0.02 12.32 -27.64
C LYS A 340 -1.49 12.48 -27.50
N ASP A 341 -2.28 11.41 -27.69
CA ASP A 341 -3.73 11.46 -27.47
C ASP A 341 -4.08 11.81 -26.00
N HIS A 342 -3.34 11.27 -25.03
CA HIS A 342 -3.57 11.58 -23.61
C HIS A 342 -3.18 13.03 -23.28
N GLU A 343 -2.11 13.55 -23.88
CA GLU A 343 -1.71 14.95 -23.76
C GLU A 343 -2.81 15.88 -24.32
N ASN A 344 -3.26 15.60 -25.54
CA ASN A 344 -4.30 16.37 -26.23
C ASN A 344 -5.65 16.30 -25.50
N TYR A 345 -6.01 15.12 -24.98
CA TYR A 345 -7.19 14.93 -24.13
C TYR A 345 -7.17 15.85 -22.93
N GLN A 346 -6.08 15.82 -22.16
CA GLN A 346 -6.06 16.49 -20.89
C GLN A 346 -5.83 18.00 -21.04
N LYS A 347 -5.01 18.44 -22.00
CA LYS A 347 -4.94 19.86 -22.40
C LYS A 347 -6.32 20.35 -22.85
N GLY A 348 -7.02 19.57 -23.68
CA GLY A 348 -8.34 19.91 -24.18
C GLY A 348 -9.42 19.93 -23.10
N LEU A 349 -9.34 19.04 -22.10
CA LEU A 349 -10.22 19.02 -20.93
C LEU A 349 -10.11 20.34 -20.16
N MET A 350 -8.87 20.74 -19.83
CA MET A 350 -8.62 21.97 -19.08
C MET A 350 -9.03 23.20 -19.89
N TRP A 351 -8.72 23.21 -21.19
CA TRP A 351 -9.16 24.29 -22.07
C TRP A 351 -10.70 24.37 -22.17
N PHE A 352 -11.39 23.24 -22.33
CA PHE A 352 -12.85 23.16 -22.43
C PHE A 352 -13.52 23.73 -21.19
N LEU A 353 -13.06 23.31 -20.01
CA LEU A 353 -13.56 23.76 -18.72
C LEU A 353 -13.37 25.26 -18.49
N SER A 354 -12.28 25.86 -18.98
CA SER A 354 -12.04 27.30 -18.82
C SER A 354 -12.70 28.16 -19.90
N ASN A 355 -12.94 27.64 -21.11
CA ASN A 355 -13.24 28.48 -22.29
C ASN A 355 -14.57 28.18 -23.01
N ASP A 356 -15.15 26.97 -22.91
CA ASP A 356 -16.36 26.66 -23.69
C ASP A 356 -17.58 27.40 -23.12
N PRO A 357 -18.31 28.21 -23.92
CA PRO A 357 -19.44 29.01 -23.44
C PRO A 357 -20.61 28.16 -22.93
N ARG A 358 -20.66 26.87 -23.25
CA ARG A 358 -21.70 25.94 -22.77
C ARG A 358 -21.45 25.45 -21.34
N VAL A 359 -20.21 25.51 -20.85
CA VAL A 359 -19.87 25.15 -19.46
C VAL A 359 -20.56 26.14 -18.49
N PRO A 360 -20.97 25.73 -17.28
CA PRO A 360 -21.48 26.68 -16.29
C PRO A 360 -20.48 27.81 -15.97
N THR A 361 -20.98 29.03 -15.73
CA THR A 361 -20.13 30.23 -15.58
C THR A 361 -19.26 30.17 -14.33
N ASP A 362 -19.80 29.66 -13.24
CA ASP A 362 -19.09 29.40 -11.99
C ASP A 362 -17.91 28.45 -12.19
N VAL A 363 -18.12 27.33 -12.90
CA VAL A 363 -17.05 26.39 -13.26
C VAL A 363 -15.97 27.07 -14.11
N ARG A 364 -16.36 27.81 -15.16
CA ARG A 364 -15.39 28.55 -15.99
C ARG A 364 -14.58 29.56 -15.19
N ASN A 365 -15.23 30.28 -14.27
CA ASN A 365 -14.58 31.29 -13.45
C ASN A 365 -13.51 30.63 -12.56
N GLU A 366 -13.87 29.56 -11.84
CA GLU A 366 -12.94 28.80 -11.01
C GLU A 366 -11.77 28.25 -11.84
N MET A 367 -12.08 27.60 -12.97
CA MET A 367 -11.08 27.00 -13.85
C MET A 367 -10.13 28.01 -14.49
N SER A 368 -10.58 29.26 -14.68
CA SER A 368 -9.75 30.35 -15.21
C SER A 368 -8.80 30.95 -14.17
N GLU A 369 -8.96 30.60 -12.89
CA GLU A 369 -8.01 30.97 -11.83
C GLU A 369 -6.74 30.10 -11.85
N TRP A 370 -6.82 28.93 -12.46
CA TRP A 370 -5.72 27.97 -12.55
C TRP A 370 -5.03 27.98 -13.92
N GLY A 371 -3.79 27.50 -13.94
CA GLY A 371 -3.00 27.34 -15.16
C GLY A 371 -1.71 26.56 -14.89
N LEU A 372 -0.88 26.42 -15.92
CA LEU A 372 0.43 25.78 -15.83
C LEU A 372 1.46 26.74 -15.20
N PRO A 373 2.34 26.28 -14.32
CA PRO A 373 3.43 27.09 -13.77
C PRO A 373 4.52 27.37 -14.82
N LYS A 374 5.04 28.59 -14.89
CA LYS A 374 6.09 28.99 -15.86
C LYS A 374 7.45 28.34 -15.59
N ASP A 375 7.66 27.86 -14.36
CA ASP A 375 8.92 27.36 -13.85
C ASP A 375 8.99 25.83 -13.72
N GLU A 376 7.93 25.09 -14.08
CA GLU A 376 7.99 23.62 -14.22
C GLU A 376 8.00 23.22 -15.69
N PHE A 377 8.68 22.11 -16.00
CA PHE A 377 8.69 21.49 -17.33
C PHE A 377 9.01 22.49 -18.46
N THR A 378 9.99 23.36 -18.22
CA THR A 378 10.31 24.52 -19.08
C THR A 378 10.76 24.13 -20.49
N ASP A 379 11.22 22.90 -20.68
CA ASP A 379 11.63 22.32 -21.96
C ASP A 379 10.54 21.47 -22.63
N ASN A 380 9.36 21.37 -22.01
CA ASN A 380 8.20 20.63 -22.51
C ASN A 380 6.92 21.48 -22.48
N GLU A 381 7.04 22.76 -22.86
CA GLU A 381 5.92 23.72 -22.91
C GLU A 381 5.14 23.84 -21.59
N ASN A 382 5.84 23.68 -20.46
CA ASN A 382 5.28 23.69 -19.11
C ASN A 382 4.26 22.58 -18.83
N TRP A 383 4.19 21.56 -19.69
CA TRP A 383 3.37 20.37 -19.51
C TRP A 383 4.21 19.23 -18.91
N PRO A 384 3.67 18.42 -17.98
CA PRO A 384 4.42 17.30 -17.43
C PRO A 384 4.92 16.34 -18.51
N HIS A 385 6.20 15.94 -18.44
CA HIS A 385 6.83 15.11 -19.48
C HIS A 385 6.50 13.62 -19.37
N GLN A 386 5.94 13.15 -18.25
CA GLN A 386 5.70 11.73 -17.99
C GLN A 386 4.20 11.42 -17.97
N LEU A 387 3.75 10.56 -18.88
CA LEU A 387 2.43 9.96 -18.79
C LEU A 387 2.40 9.00 -17.58
N TYR A 388 1.34 9.06 -16.78
CA TYR A 388 1.17 8.16 -15.64
C TYR A 388 0.74 6.76 -16.11
N ILE A 389 1.74 5.96 -16.45
CA ILE A 389 1.58 4.54 -16.75
C ILE A 389 1.33 3.83 -15.43
N ARG A 390 0.05 3.66 -15.07
CA ARG A 390 -0.34 2.99 -13.82
C ARG A 390 -0.04 1.51 -13.86
N GLU A 391 -0.10 0.90 -15.03
CA GLU A 391 0.06 -0.55 -15.21
C GLU A 391 0.36 -0.85 -16.66
N ALA A 392 1.38 -1.68 -16.92
CA ALA A 392 1.63 -2.23 -18.25
C ALA A 392 1.75 -3.76 -18.19
N ARG A 393 2.95 -4.30 -18.43
CA ARG A 393 3.22 -5.73 -18.25
C ARG A 393 3.53 -6.01 -16.79
N ARG A 394 3.00 -7.12 -16.26
CA ARG A 394 3.35 -7.64 -14.94
C ARG A 394 4.01 -9.01 -15.11
N MET A 395 5.19 -9.20 -14.54
CA MET A 395 5.92 -10.47 -14.63
C MET A 395 5.09 -11.65 -14.08
N ILE A 396 5.33 -12.87 -14.54
CA ILE A 396 4.81 -14.09 -13.92
C ILE A 396 6.01 -14.92 -13.45
N SER A 397 6.21 -14.96 -12.13
CA SER A 397 7.31 -15.70 -11.50
C SER A 397 6.81 -16.84 -10.62
N ASP A 398 7.68 -17.42 -9.81
CA ASP A 398 7.37 -18.46 -8.81
C ASP A 398 6.48 -17.93 -7.67
N TYR A 399 6.45 -16.62 -7.47
CA TYR A 399 5.55 -15.94 -6.55
C TYR A 399 4.85 -14.78 -7.25
N VAL A 400 3.53 -14.87 -7.37
CA VAL A 400 2.68 -13.78 -7.86
C VAL A 400 2.06 -13.12 -6.62
N MET A 401 2.32 -11.84 -6.40
CA MET A 401 1.63 -11.08 -5.34
C MET A 401 0.14 -10.95 -5.68
N THR A 402 -0.75 -11.23 -4.75
CA THR A 402 -2.20 -11.25 -4.94
C THR A 402 -2.94 -10.40 -3.90
N GLN A 403 -4.26 -10.26 -4.07
CA GLN A 403 -5.15 -9.68 -3.05
C GLN A 403 -4.89 -10.28 -1.65
N HIS A 404 -4.63 -11.60 -1.58
CA HIS A 404 -4.41 -12.29 -0.31
C HIS A 404 -3.17 -11.81 0.44
N ASP A 405 -2.14 -11.37 -0.29
CA ASP A 405 -0.95 -10.76 0.29
C ASP A 405 -1.26 -9.37 0.83
N CYS A 406 -1.99 -8.56 0.06
CA CYS A 406 -2.42 -7.22 0.47
C CYS A 406 -3.23 -7.28 1.77
N GLU A 407 -4.19 -8.21 1.87
CA GLU A 407 -5.07 -8.38 3.03
C GLU A 407 -4.40 -9.10 4.22
N GLY A 408 -3.16 -9.59 4.06
CA GLY A 408 -2.42 -10.32 5.09
C GLY A 408 -2.95 -11.74 5.36
N LEU A 409 -3.73 -12.31 4.43
CA LEU A 409 -4.17 -13.70 4.46
C LEU A 409 -3.03 -14.66 4.11
N VAL A 410 -2.11 -14.19 3.27
CA VAL A 410 -0.83 -14.82 2.97
C VAL A 410 0.27 -13.82 3.33
N THR A 411 1.45 -14.31 3.71
CA THR A 411 2.58 -13.45 4.08
C THR A 411 3.84 -14.01 3.45
N ALA A 412 4.50 -13.19 2.64
CA ALA A 412 5.79 -13.53 2.06
C ALA A 412 6.83 -13.83 3.16
N VAL A 413 7.54 -14.94 3.02
CA VAL A 413 8.56 -15.41 3.97
C VAL A 413 9.96 -14.85 3.69
N ASP A 414 10.12 -14.26 2.51
CA ASP A 414 11.33 -13.67 1.96
C ASP A 414 11.13 -12.18 1.62
N PRO A 415 10.71 -11.33 2.58
CA PRO A 415 10.44 -9.92 2.33
C PRO A 415 11.66 -9.16 1.81
N VAL A 416 11.44 -8.33 0.79
CA VAL A 416 12.41 -7.35 0.26
C VAL A 416 11.94 -5.91 0.37
N GLY A 417 10.82 -5.70 1.04
CA GLY A 417 10.19 -4.40 1.28
C GLY A 417 8.76 -4.58 1.75
N LEU A 418 8.12 -3.48 2.12
CA LEU A 418 6.69 -3.45 2.45
C LEU A 418 5.93 -2.58 1.44
N ALA A 419 4.76 -3.04 1.02
CA ALA A 419 3.72 -2.17 0.48
C ALA A 419 2.73 -1.80 1.58
N ALA A 420 2.04 -0.68 1.41
CA ALA A 420 1.17 -0.13 2.44
C ALA A 420 -0.04 0.64 1.89
N TYR A 421 -0.15 0.77 0.57
CA TYR A 421 -1.24 1.51 -0.06
C TYR A 421 -2.51 0.65 -0.09
N THR A 422 -3.64 1.27 -0.40
CA THR A 422 -4.88 0.55 -0.67
C THR A 422 -4.78 -0.16 -2.02
N MET A 423 -5.54 -1.24 -2.22
CA MET A 423 -5.78 -1.77 -3.55
C MET A 423 -6.59 -0.73 -4.32
N ASP A 424 -5.87 0.04 -5.14
CA ASP A 424 -6.37 1.17 -5.92
C ASP A 424 -6.24 0.87 -7.42
N SER A 425 -7.37 0.55 -8.03
CA SER A 425 -7.53 0.42 -9.47
C SER A 425 -8.38 1.56 -9.99
N HIS A 426 -7.95 2.20 -11.07
CA HIS A 426 -8.73 3.22 -11.75
C HIS A 426 -9.71 2.58 -12.73
N ASN A 427 -10.74 3.34 -13.12
CA ASN A 427 -11.71 2.88 -14.12
C ASN A 427 -10.98 2.45 -15.40
N VAL A 428 -11.38 1.33 -15.98
CA VAL A 428 -10.77 0.80 -17.21
C VAL A 428 -11.62 1.14 -18.44
N GLN A 429 -12.95 1.21 -18.30
CA GLN A 429 -13.86 1.49 -19.41
C GLN A 429 -15.05 2.38 -19.03
N ARG A 430 -15.68 2.98 -20.06
CA ARG A 430 -17.04 3.53 -19.99
C ARG A 430 -17.97 2.72 -20.87
N TYR A 431 -19.15 2.38 -20.34
CA TYR A 431 -20.15 1.56 -21.02
C TYR A 431 -21.56 2.15 -20.86
N VAL A 432 -22.51 1.61 -21.61
CA VAL A 432 -23.93 2.01 -21.56
C VAL A 432 -24.72 1.01 -20.74
N ASP A 433 -25.46 1.49 -19.75
CA ASP A 433 -26.37 0.65 -18.97
C ASP A 433 -27.68 0.33 -19.73
N LYS A 434 -28.52 -0.52 -19.13
CA LYS A 434 -29.82 -0.92 -19.70
C LYS A 434 -30.80 0.24 -19.93
N ASN A 435 -30.55 1.42 -19.36
CA ASN A 435 -31.38 2.62 -19.48
C ASN A 435 -30.79 3.64 -20.46
N GLY A 436 -29.74 3.28 -21.21
CA GLY A 436 -29.08 4.18 -22.14
C GLY A 436 -28.19 5.24 -21.46
N LYS A 437 -27.76 5.00 -20.21
CA LYS A 437 -26.95 5.94 -19.43
C LYS A 437 -25.51 5.50 -19.31
N VAL A 438 -24.60 6.48 -19.26
CA VAL A 438 -23.16 6.24 -19.14
C VAL A 438 -22.83 5.73 -17.75
N ARG A 439 -21.99 4.71 -17.68
CA ARG A 439 -21.39 4.15 -16.47
C ARG A 439 -19.89 3.95 -16.70
N ASN A 440 -19.11 4.00 -15.63
CA ASN A 440 -17.71 3.58 -15.63
C ASN A 440 -17.60 2.24 -14.89
N GLU A 441 -16.58 1.47 -15.24
CA GLU A 441 -16.30 0.15 -14.68
C GLU A 441 -14.80 0.02 -14.40
N GLY A 442 -14.46 -0.81 -13.40
CA GLY A 442 -13.09 -1.24 -13.12
C GLY A 442 -12.41 -0.52 -11.96
N ASN A 443 -12.96 0.60 -11.48
CA ASN A 443 -12.40 1.25 -10.30
C ASN A 443 -12.67 0.44 -9.03
N ILE A 444 -11.62 0.22 -8.25
CA ILE A 444 -11.64 -0.44 -6.94
C ILE A 444 -10.75 0.37 -6.01
N GLU A 445 -11.28 0.72 -4.84
CA GLU A 445 -10.52 1.40 -3.77
C GLU A 445 -10.80 0.67 -2.46
N VAL A 446 -10.01 -0.37 -2.17
CA VAL A 446 -10.19 -1.23 -0.99
C VAL A 446 -8.95 -1.17 -0.12
N GLY A 447 -9.15 -0.88 1.16
CA GLY A 447 -8.08 -0.67 2.13
C GLY A 447 -8.42 -1.21 3.52
N GLY A 448 -7.70 -0.71 4.53
CA GLY A 448 -7.93 -1.08 5.94
C GLY A 448 -7.11 -2.28 6.41
N PHE A 449 -6.23 -2.82 5.56
CA PHE A 449 -5.21 -3.80 5.93
C PHE A 449 -3.89 -3.11 6.31
N PRO A 450 -3.07 -3.73 7.17
CA PRO A 450 -1.75 -3.20 7.53
C PRO A 450 -0.76 -3.31 6.36
N PRO A 451 0.35 -2.56 6.40
CA PRO A 451 1.49 -2.81 5.53
C PRO A 451 1.89 -4.29 5.50
N TYR A 452 2.21 -4.78 4.32
CA TYR A 452 2.40 -6.19 4.04
C TYR A 452 3.70 -6.42 3.26
N PRO A 453 4.37 -7.57 3.47
CA PRO A 453 5.65 -7.84 2.84
C PRO A 453 5.52 -8.22 1.37
N ILE A 454 6.48 -7.75 0.57
CA ILE A 454 6.64 -8.14 -0.84
C ILE A 454 7.73 -9.19 -0.93
N SER A 455 7.42 -10.33 -1.57
CA SER A 455 8.35 -11.45 -1.73
C SER A 455 9.51 -11.12 -2.67
N TYR A 456 10.73 -11.54 -2.33
CA TYR A 456 11.89 -11.51 -3.23
C TYR A 456 11.59 -12.20 -4.58
N LYS A 457 10.89 -13.33 -4.53
CA LYS A 457 10.54 -14.10 -5.74
C LYS A 457 9.62 -13.36 -6.70
N SER A 458 8.91 -12.34 -6.23
CA SER A 458 8.07 -11.51 -7.09
C SER A 458 8.86 -10.51 -7.93
N ILE A 459 10.11 -10.19 -7.58
CA ILE A 459 10.95 -9.21 -8.31
C ILE A 459 12.06 -9.87 -9.14
N ILE A 460 12.09 -11.20 -9.23
CA ILE A 460 12.97 -11.96 -10.11
C ILE A 460 12.14 -12.92 -10.98
N PRO A 461 12.57 -13.23 -12.21
CA PRO A 461 11.90 -14.21 -13.06
C PRO A 461 12.26 -15.63 -12.62
N LYS A 462 11.61 -16.62 -13.24
CA LYS A 462 11.97 -18.03 -13.06
C LYS A 462 13.37 -18.30 -13.60
N VAL A 463 14.08 -19.25 -12.99
CA VAL A 463 15.50 -19.53 -13.32
C VAL A 463 15.67 -19.97 -14.79
N GLU A 464 14.73 -20.75 -15.31
CA GLU A 464 14.73 -21.22 -16.70
C GLU A 464 14.44 -20.10 -17.71
N GLU A 465 13.80 -19.02 -17.26
CA GLU A 465 13.49 -17.87 -18.10
C GLU A 465 14.63 -16.87 -18.10
N CYS A 466 15.12 -16.43 -16.93
CA CYS A 466 16.27 -15.53 -16.89
C CYS A 466 17.03 -15.58 -15.55
N SER A 467 18.34 -15.84 -15.57
CA SER A 467 19.12 -16.05 -14.34
C SER A 467 19.76 -14.78 -13.75
N ASN A 468 19.83 -13.68 -14.51
CA ASN A 468 20.53 -12.45 -14.14
C ASN A 468 19.74 -11.15 -14.41
N LEU A 469 18.41 -11.21 -14.37
CA LEU A 469 17.51 -10.06 -14.53
C LEU A 469 16.66 -9.85 -13.26
N LEU A 470 16.54 -8.61 -12.80
CA LEU A 470 15.58 -8.21 -11.76
C LEU A 470 14.54 -7.22 -12.31
N VAL A 471 13.33 -7.27 -11.78
CA VAL A 471 12.17 -6.51 -12.26
C VAL A 471 11.41 -5.90 -11.07
N PRO A 472 11.93 -4.83 -10.44
CA PRO A 472 11.29 -4.21 -9.26
C PRO A 472 10.02 -3.40 -9.58
N VAL A 473 9.86 -2.90 -10.81
CA VAL A 473 8.71 -2.06 -11.22
C VAL A 473 7.59 -2.91 -11.80
N CYS A 474 7.88 -3.69 -12.84
CA CYS A 474 6.93 -4.60 -13.48
C CYS A 474 6.85 -5.97 -12.76
N LEU A 475 6.94 -5.96 -11.43
CA LEU A 475 7.04 -7.16 -10.60
C LEU A 475 5.86 -8.11 -10.78
N SER A 476 6.04 -9.34 -10.30
CA SER A 476 5.04 -10.38 -10.42
C SER A 476 3.87 -10.19 -9.47
N SER A 477 2.70 -9.90 -10.04
CA SER A 477 1.49 -9.59 -9.30
C SER A 477 0.22 -9.78 -10.14
N SER A 478 -0.91 -10.02 -9.47
CA SER A 478 -2.23 -9.84 -10.07
C SER A 478 -2.51 -8.36 -10.32
N HIS A 479 -3.41 -8.04 -11.24
CA HIS A 479 -3.81 -6.66 -11.53
C HIS A 479 -4.23 -5.88 -10.27
N ILE A 480 -5.05 -6.49 -9.41
CA ILE A 480 -5.55 -5.78 -8.23
C ILE A 480 -4.46 -5.57 -7.16
N ALA A 481 -3.59 -6.55 -6.94
CA ALA A 481 -2.47 -6.40 -6.01
C ALA A 481 -1.46 -5.35 -6.50
N PHE A 482 -1.24 -5.29 -7.81
CA PHE A 482 -0.38 -4.27 -8.43
C PHE A 482 -0.87 -2.86 -8.11
N GLY A 483 -2.19 -2.64 -8.10
CA GLY A 483 -2.82 -1.37 -7.71
C GLY A 483 -2.38 -0.84 -6.33
N SER A 484 -2.02 -1.74 -5.41
CA SER A 484 -1.48 -1.37 -4.09
C SER A 484 0.05 -1.24 -4.06
N ILE A 485 0.76 -2.03 -4.88
CA ILE A 485 2.23 -2.07 -4.89
C ILE A 485 2.85 -0.92 -5.71
N ARG A 486 2.17 -0.45 -6.76
CA ARG A 486 2.69 0.44 -7.81
C ARG A 486 3.06 1.89 -7.42
N MET A 487 3.27 2.15 -6.13
CA MET A 487 3.61 3.49 -5.63
C MET A 487 5.11 3.75 -5.78
N GLU A 488 5.49 4.96 -6.22
CA GLU A 488 6.90 5.35 -6.43
C GLU A 488 7.82 5.04 -5.22
N PRO A 489 7.46 5.34 -3.95
CA PRO A 489 8.28 4.95 -2.81
C PRO A 489 8.54 3.45 -2.70
N VAL A 490 7.53 2.64 -3.04
CA VAL A 490 7.63 1.17 -2.97
C VAL A 490 8.52 0.67 -4.09
N PHE A 491 8.41 1.21 -5.31
CA PHE A 491 9.33 0.88 -6.39
C PHE A 491 10.78 1.25 -6.07
N MET A 492 11.04 2.40 -5.44
CA MET A 492 12.38 2.76 -4.94
C MET A 492 12.90 1.73 -3.92
N VAL A 493 12.06 1.32 -2.97
CA VAL A 493 12.38 0.27 -1.98
C VAL A 493 12.75 -1.05 -2.67
N LEU A 494 11.91 -1.52 -3.59
CA LEU A 494 12.13 -2.78 -4.31
C LEU A 494 13.38 -2.72 -5.20
N ALA A 495 13.67 -1.57 -5.80
CA ALA A 495 14.82 -1.38 -6.65
C ALA A 495 16.14 -1.34 -5.87
N GLN A 496 16.15 -0.74 -4.67
CA GLN A 496 17.29 -0.87 -3.76
C GLN A 496 17.53 -2.34 -3.41
N SER A 497 16.47 -3.08 -3.04
CA SER A 497 16.60 -4.49 -2.70
C SER A 497 17.05 -5.35 -3.89
N ALA A 498 16.58 -5.02 -5.10
CA ALA A 498 17.01 -5.66 -6.34
C ALA A 498 18.51 -5.44 -6.61
N ALA A 499 19.00 -4.21 -6.41
CA ALA A 499 20.41 -3.89 -6.55
C ALA A 499 21.29 -4.64 -5.55
N ALA A 500 20.89 -4.72 -4.28
CA ALA A 500 21.61 -5.49 -3.26
C ALA A 500 21.68 -6.98 -3.63
N ALA A 501 20.58 -7.57 -4.11
CA ALA A 501 20.54 -8.95 -4.59
C ALA A 501 21.45 -9.18 -5.82
N ALA A 502 21.48 -8.24 -6.77
CA ALA A 502 22.36 -8.30 -7.93
C ALA A 502 23.84 -8.32 -7.51
N VAL A 503 24.23 -7.46 -6.57
CA VAL A 503 25.61 -7.40 -6.07
C VAL A 503 25.97 -8.67 -5.29
N LEU A 504 25.05 -9.19 -4.48
CA LEU A 504 25.26 -10.45 -3.76
C LEU A 504 25.47 -11.62 -4.72
N ALA A 505 24.62 -11.76 -5.74
CA ALA A 505 24.75 -12.78 -6.77
C ALA A 505 26.09 -12.66 -7.55
N ILE A 506 26.55 -11.44 -7.84
CA ILE A 506 27.87 -11.22 -8.46
C ILE A 506 29.01 -11.69 -7.54
N ASN A 507 28.91 -11.43 -6.23
CA ASN A 507 29.94 -11.80 -5.27
C ASN A 507 30.00 -13.31 -5.02
N GLU A 508 28.84 -13.97 -4.95
CA GLU A 508 28.72 -15.41 -4.78
C GLU A 508 28.99 -16.20 -6.08
N GLY A 509 28.84 -15.54 -7.24
CA GLY A 509 29.00 -16.18 -8.54
C GLY A 509 27.86 -17.13 -8.91
N VAL A 510 26.66 -16.88 -8.40
CA VAL A 510 25.45 -17.72 -8.55
C VAL A 510 24.34 -17.00 -9.33
N ALA A 511 23.29 -17.74 -9.70
CA ALA A 511 22.08 -17.15 -10.27
C ALA A 511 21.28 -16.39 -9.19
N LEU A 512 20.44 -15.43 -9.60
CA LEU A 512 19.61 -14.65 -8.67
C LEU A 512 18.68 -15.53 -7.82
N GLN A 513 18.25 -16.65 -8.36
CA GLN A 513 17.36 -17.61 -7.71
C GLN A 513 18.07 -18.46 -6.66
N GLU A 514 19.41 -18.45 -6.63
CA GLU A 514 20.25 -19.30 -5.78
C GLU A 514 20.91 -18.53 -4.62
N ILE A 515 20.75 -17.20 -4.56
CA ILE A 515 21.37 -16.39 -3.51
C ILE A 515 20.88 -16.78 -2.11
N ASN A 516 21.74 -16.60 -1.11
CA ASN A 516 21.36 -16.79 0.28
C ASN A 516 20.47 -15.63 0.77
N TYR A 517 19.16 -15.88 0.87
CA TYR A 517 18.21 -14.86 1.35
C TYR A 517 18.56 -14.32 2.75
N SER A 518 19.20 -15.11 3.63
CA SER A 518 19.59 -14.61 4.95
C SER A 518 20.66 -13.52 4.87
N GLU A 519 21.57 -13.63 3.90
CA GLU A 519 22.60 -12.62 3.64
C GLU A 519 22.00 -11.38 2.97
N LEU A 520 21.09 -11.57 2.01
CA LEU A 520 20.32 -10.47 1.43
C LEU A 520 19.57 -9.71 2.53
N LYS A 521 18.79 -10.41 3.37
CA LYS A 521 18.04 -9.81 4.47
C LYS A 521 18.94 -9.03 5.42
N ALA A 522 20.12 -9.56 5.77
CA ALA A 522 21.07 -8.88 6.62
C ALA A 522 21.57 -7.56 5.98
N GLN A 523 21.86 -7.58 4.68
CA GLN A 523 22.24 -6.39 3.93
C GLN A 523 21.10 -5.37 3.88
N LEU A 524 19.87 -5.79 3.54
CA LEU A 524 18.71 -4.88 3.51
C LEU A 524 18.44 -4.21 4.86
N LEU A 525 18.54 -4.95 5.97
CA LEU A 525 18.39 -4.38 7.32
C LEU A 525 19.50 -3.38 7.65
N LYS A 526 20.74 -3.64 7.19
CA LYS A 526 21.87 -2.71 7.31
C LYS A 526 21.62 -1.43 6.50
N ASP A 527 20.93 -1.54 5.36
CA ASP A 527 20.52 -0.42 4.52
C ASP A 527 19.24 0.28 5.00
N GLU A 528 18.80 0.00 6.23
CA GLU A 528 17.61 0.57 6.87
C GLU A 528 16.29 0.29 6.11
N GLN A 529 16.23 -0.81 5.34
CA GLN A 529 14.98 -1.28 4.75
C GLN A 529 14.01 -1.81 5.81
N VAL A 530 12.72 -1.60 5.58
CA VAL A 530 11.66 -2.12 6.45
C VAL A 530 11.13 -3.40 5.83
N LEU A 531 11.32 -4.53 6.52
CA LEU A 531 10.97 -5.86 6.01
C LEU A 531 9.81 -6.53 6.78
N ALA A 532 9.34 -5.92 7.87
CA ALA A 532 8.25 -6.43 8.68
C ALA A 532 7.48 -5.28 9.33
N TRP A 533 6.15 -5.41 9.37
CA TRP A 533 5.26 -4.40 9.94
C TRP A 533 4.95 -4.66 11.43
N LYS A 534 4.93 -3.60 12.25
CA LYS A 534 4.52 -3.63 13.68
C LYS A 534 3.36 -2.64 13.88
N ASN A 535 2.15 -3.13 14.19
CA ASN A 535 0.91 -2.33 14.26
C ASN A 535 0.80 -1.44 15.52
N GLY A 536 0.23 -0.23 15.36
CA GLY A 536 -0.58 0.52 16.34
C GLY A 536 -1.88 0.98 15.64
N SER A 537 -3.07 1.24 16.20
CA SER A 537 -3.63 1.35 17.57
C SER A 537 -5.18 1.53 17.49
N ILE A 538 -5.99 1.17 18.53
CA ILE A 538 -7.34 1.72 19.00
C ILE A 538 -8.40 0.66 19.53
N LEU A 539 -8.62 0.64 20.88
CA LEU A 539 -9.85 0.47 21.74
C LEU A 539 -10.31 -0.84 22.48
N THR A 540 -10.18 -0.77 23.84
CA THR A 540 -11.10 -1.00 25.02
C THR A 540 -11.55 -2.38 25.61
N SER A 541 -11.08 -2.60 26.86
CA SER A 541 -11.61 -3.37 28.04
C SER A 541 -11.56 -4.92 28.07
N GLU A 542 -11.03 -5.66 29.07
CA GLU A 542 -10.18 -5.40 30.25
C GLU A 542 -9.92 -6.75 30.97
N LYS A 543 -8.67 -7.05 31.38
CA LYS A 543 -8.35 -7.81 32.62
C LYS A 543 -6.97 -7.38 33.11
N GLU A 544 -6.96 -6.38 33.97
CA GLU A 544 -5.79 -5.63 34.43
C GLU A 544 -5.14 -6.33 35.64
N ILE A 545 -3.88 -6.78 35.52
CA ILE A 545 -3.06 -7.11 36.70
C ILE A 545 -2.46 -5.80 37.23
N GLU A 546 -3.09 -5.16 38.22
CA GLU A 546 -2.46 -4.01 38.89
C GLU A 546 -1.21 -4.45 39.66
N LEU A 547 -0.02 -4.02 39.20
CA LEU A 547 1.19 -4.07 40.00
C LEU A 547 1.12 -2.97 41.07
N ARG A 548 0.43 -3.24 42.19
CA ARG A 548 0.47 -2.39 43.38
C ARG A 548 1.58 -2.84 44.33
N ASN A 549 2.16 -1.84 44.99
CA ASN A 549 3.29 -1.89 45.90
C ASN A 549 2.95 -2.55 47.24
N GLU A 550 2.61 -3.84 47.24
CA GLU A 550 2.48 -4.60 48.48
C GLU A 550 3.26 -5.90 48.37
N ASN A 551 4.47 -5.89 48.93
CA ASN A 551 5.27 -7.03 49.42
C ASN A 551 4.67 -8.43 49.16
N SER A 552 4.55 -8.85 47.91
CA SER A 552 4.13 -10.18 47.54
C SER A 552 5.37 -11.07 47.64
N LYS A 553 5.63 -11.50 48.87
CA LYS A 553 6.58 -12.45 49.49
C LYS A 553 7.56 -13.32 48.69
N ASN A 554 7.71 -13.22 47.37
CA ASN A 554 8.76 -13.88 46.57
C ASN A 554 9.28 -12.97 45.43
N VAL A 555 9.30 -11.65 45.64
CA VAL A 555 10.04 -10.72 44.78
C VAL A 555 11.43 -10.52 45.38
N THR A 556 12.46 -11.10 44.77
CA THR A 556 13.84 -10.74 45.10
C THR A 556 14.17 -9.43 44.39
N VAL A 557 14.08 -8.33 45.13
CA VAL A 557 14.53 -7.01 44.68
C VAL A 557 16.06 -6.98 44.76
N CYS A 558 16.75 -6.86 43.62
CA CYS A 558 18.17 -6.54 43.62
C CYS A 558 18.36 -5.06 43.99
N THR A 559 19.09 -4.84 45.08
CA THR A 559 19.24 -3.55 45.77
C THR A 559 20.05 -2.55 44.93
N ILE A 560 19.42 -1.45 44.54
CA ILE A 560 20.13 -0.22 44.17
C ILE A 560 20.17 0.63 45.44
N GLU A 561 21.36 0.87 46.02
CA GLU A 561 21.48 1.61 47.29
C GLU A 561 20.82 3.01 47.22
N LEU A 562 19.86 3.24 48.11
CA LEU A 562 18.99 4.40 48.20
C LEU A 562 19.62 5.48 49.08
N LYS A 563 19.92 6.65 48.51
CA LYS A 563 19.91 7.92 49.25
C LYS A 563 19.20 8.96 48.40
N ASP A 564 18.19 9.58 49.01
CA ASP A 564 17.37 10.70 48.53
C ASP A 564 16.10 10.38 47.72
N VAL A 565 15.15 9.64 48.32
CA VAL A 565 13.73 9.65 47.91
C VAL A 565 12.99 10.64 48.81
N ALA A 566 12.48 11.73 48.23
CA ALA A 566 11.63 12.67 48.95
C ALA A 566 10.19 12.51 48.45
N ILE A 567 9.25 12.22 49.36
CA ILE A 567 7.84 12.11 49.04
C ILE A 567 7.29 13.52 48.84
N MET A 568 6.98 13.89 47.60
CA MET A 568 6.11 15.05 47.34
C MET A 568 4.69 14.59 47.05
N SER A 569 3.81 14.90 47.99
CA SER A 569 2.38 14.73 47.88
C SER A 569 1.76 15.75 46.92
N TYR A 570 1.16 15.17 45.87
CA TYR A 570 0.06 15.65 45.05
C TYR A 570 0.38 16.64 43.89
N PRO A 571 -0.14 16.38 42.66
CA PRO A 571 -1.24 15.47 42.35
C PRO A 571 -0.99 14.01 41.92
N GLY A 572 -0.33 13.19 42.76
CA GLY A 572 -0.58 11.75 42.89
C GLY A 572 0.49 11.01 43.71
N ASN A 573 0.22 9.78 44.16
CA ASN A 573 1.20 8.89 44.79
C ASN A 573 2.05 8.24 43.69
N PHE A 574 3.25 8.76 43.44
CA PHE A 574 4.22 8.15 42.53
C PHE A 574 5.31 7.48 43.34
N ILE A 575 5.79 6.35 42.86
CA ILE A 575 7.01 5.74 43.39
C ILE A 575 8.16 6.31 42.57
N GLU A 576 9.03 7.07 43.24
CA GLU A 576 10.17 7.72 42.61
C GLU A 576 11.37 6.77 42.62
N TYR A 577 11.96 6.56 41.44
CA TYR A 577 13.17 5.75 41.26
C TYR A 577 14.31 6.62 40.71
N ASP A 578 15.51 6.48 41.28
CA ASP A 578 16.74 6.97 40.65
C ASP A 578 17.31 5.88 39.74
N SER A 579 17.27 6.12 38.42
CA SER A 579 17.60 5.12 37.40
C SER A 579 19.08 4.71 37.33
N LYS A 580 19.97 5.23 38.20
CA LYS A 580 21.42 4.93 38.34
C LYS A 580 22.14 4.45 37.06
N GLY A 581 21.89 5.12 35.93
CA GLY A 581 22.40 4.68 34.62
C GLY A 581 21.36 4.65 33.50
N GLY A 582 20.10 5.01 33.78
CA GLY A 582 19.08 5.20 32.76
C GLY A 582 18.22 3.97 32.50
N SER A 583 18.08 3.03 33.43
CA SER A 583 17.08 1.96 33.27
C SER A 583 16.44 1.53 34.58
N ILE A 584 15.18 1.11 34.51
CA ILE A 584 14.41 0.51 35.60
C ILE A 584 13.88 -0.82 35.10
N SER A 585 14.20 -1.90 35.80
CA SER A 585 13.73 -3.24 35.44
C SER A 585 12.77 -3.77 36.51
N TYR A 586 11.71 -4.44 36.04
CA TYR A 586 10.76 -5.15 36.88
C TYR A 586 10.62 -6.58 36.34
N THR A 587 10.88 -7.56 37.19
CA THR A 587 10.77 -8.96 36.83
C THR A 587 9.45 -9.52 37.32
N PHE A 588 8.76 -10.28 36.47
CA PHE A 588 7.47 -10.89 36.75
C PHE A 588 7.46 -12.35 36.25
N GLU A 589 6.65 -13.19 36.87
CA GLU A 589 6.52 -14.59 36.49
C GLU A 589 5.31 -14.80 35.58
N VAL A 590 5.48 -15.67 34.60
CA VAL A 590 4.42 -16.15 33.71
C VAL A 590 4.23 -17.64 33.98
N ASP A 591 3.06 -18.00 34.50
CA ASP A 591 2.83 -19.37 35.00
C ASP A 591 2.66 -20.42 33.88
N GLU A 592 2.37 -19.98 32.65
CA GLU A 592 2.14 -20.83 31.47
C GLU A 592 2.30 -20.08 30.14
N TYR A 593 2.62 -20.81 29.08
CA TYR A 593 2.84 -20.29 27.72
C TYR A 593 1.56 -19.65 27.16
N PHE A 594 1.55 -18.33 26.94
CA PHE A 594 0.32 -17.64 26.57
C PHE A 594 0.53 -16.27 25.89
N ASP A 595 -0.49 -15.76 25.21
CA ASP A 595 -0.55 -14.41 24.65
C ASP A 595 -0.94 -13.35 25.72
N TYR A 596 -0.17 -12.27 25.84
CA TYR A 596 -0.39 -11.18 26.78
C TYR A 596 -0.32 -9.80 26.12
N THR A 597 -0.78 -8.77 26.83
CA THR A 597 -0.62 -7.35 26.50
C THR A 597 -0.11 -6.62 27.74
N LEU A 598 1.01 -5.91 27.66
CA LEU A 598 1.55 -5.09 28.74
C LEU A 598 1.05 -3.64 28.63
N ASN A 599 0.35 -3.14 29.64
CA ASN A 599 -0.17 -1.78 29.74
C ASN A 599 0.62 -0.97 30.78
N ILE A 600 1.05 0.24 30.42
CA ILE A 600 1.78 1.15 31.31
C ILE A 600 1.05 2.49 31.34
N LYS A 601 0.63 2.91 32.54
CA LYS A 601 -0.16 4.12 32.80
C LYS A 601 0.69 5.20 33.45
N LYS A 602 0.75 6.36 32.79
CA LYS A 602 1.29 7.63 33.29
C LYS A 602 2.70 7.48 33.87
N VAL A 603 3.68 7.50 32.97
CA VAL A 603 5.10 7.57 33.30
C VAL A 603 5.50 9.03 33.35
N MET A 604 5.97 9.47 34.50
CA MET A 604 6.48 10.81 34.72
C MET A 604 7.98 10.77 34.81
N ASN A 605 8.59 11.84 34.34
CA ASN A 605 10.03 12.00 34.33
C ASN A 605 10.35 13.46 34.59
N ASP A 606 11.39 13.80 35.34
CA ASP A 606 11.79 15.20 35.59
C ASP A 606 12.11 16.00 34.30
N ILE A 607 12.28 15.32 33.18
CA ILE A 607 12.42 15.88 31.82
C ILE A 607 11.43 15.23 30.84
N TYR A 608 10.89 16.01 29.91
CA TYR A 608 10.08 15.49 28.80
C TYR A 608 10.92 14.52 27.93
N GLY A 609 10.41 13.33 27.61
CA GLY A 609 11.13 12.39 26.76
C GLY A 609 10.51 11.00 26.75
N ASN A 610 11.09 10.06 26.01
CA ASN A 610 10.54 8.72 25.86
C ASN A 610 11.41 7.67 26.55
N ALA A 611 10.79 6.62 27.05
CA ALA A 611 11.45 5.45 27.61
C ALA A 611 11.19 4.24 26.72
N GLN A 612 12.20 3.41 26.51
CA GLN A 612 12.05 2.18 25.78
C GLN A 612 11.55 1.07 26.70
N VAL A 613 10.57 0.31 26.25
CA VAL A 613 9.96 -0.82 26.93
C VAL A 613 10.55 -2.10 26.37
N TRP A 614 11.22 -2.86 27.22
CA TRP A 614 11.86 -4.13 26.88
C TRP A 614 11.23 -5.27 27.68
N ILE A 615 11.16 -6.47 27.11
CA ILE A 615 10.81 -7.73 27.79
C ILE A 615 11.88 -8.77 27.42
N ASP A 616 12.58 -9.31 28.42
CA ASP A 616 13.70 -10.25 28.24
C ASP A 616 14.75 -9.78 27.25
N ASN A 617 15.09 -8.49 27.34
CA ASN A 617 15.99 -7.82 26.42
C ASN A 617 15.51 -7.76 24.96
N ASN A 618 14.21 -7.98 24.71
CA ASN A 618 13.56 -7.67 23.45
C ASN A 618 12.83 -6.33 23.55
N LEU A 619 13.13 -5.40 22.64
CA LEU A 619 12.43 -4.12 22.58
C LEU A 619 11.01 -4.35 22.08
N ILE A 620 10.04 -4.06 22.94
CA ILE A 620 8.62 -4.24 22.63
C ILE A 620 8.00 -2.91 22.17
N GLY A 621 8.53 -1.77 22.63
CA GLY A 621 8.17 -0.46 22.09
C GLY A 621 8.68 0.69 22.94
N GLU A 622 8.10 1.87 22.82
CA GLU A 622 8.51 3.07 23.57
C GLU A 622 7.31 3.77 24.20
N ILE A 623 7.51 4.38 25.38
CA ILE A 623 6.50 5.15 26.10
C ILE A 623 6.90 6.60 26.31
N ASN A 624 5.98 7.51 26.02
CA ASN A 624 6.17 8.93 26.25
C ASN A 624 6.07 9.24 27.76
N CYS A 625 7.08 9.94 28.29
CA CYS A 625 7.19 10.33 29.68
C CYS A 625 7.07 11.86 29.80
N SER A 626 6.14 12.33 30.61
CA SER A 626 5.88 13.78 30.79
C SER A 626 6.52 14.31 32.07
N TRP A 627 6.95 15.58 32.04
CA TRP A 627 7.50 16.29 33.21
C TRP A 627 6.44 16.98 34.07
N ASP A 628 5.32 17.38 33.47
CA ASP A 628 4.19 17.93 34.19
C ASP A 628 3.07 16.89 34.26
N ILE A 629 2.73 16.52 35.50
CA ILE A 629 1.70 15.55 35.84
C ILE A 629 0.29 15.99 35.44
N ASN A 630 0.04 17.29 35.40
CA ASN A 630 -1.27 17.86 35.07
C ASN A 630 -1.43 18.09 33.57
N ARG A 631 -0.32 18.17 32.82
CA ARG A 631 -0.29 18.31 31.36
C ARG A 631 0.02 17.02 30.61
N SER A 632 0.43 15.96 31.32
CA SER A 632 0.54 14.63 30.71
C SER A 632 -0.84 14.21 30.24
N ILE A 633 -1.03 14.12 28.93
CA ILE A 633 -2.18 13.46 28.32
C ILE A 633 -2.30 12.09 29.01
N LEU A 634 -3.49 11.73 29.50
CA LEU A 634 -3.76 10.42 30.10
C LEU A 634 -3.53 9.34 29.03
N ALA A 635 -2.29 8.92 28.85
CA ALA A 635 -1.89 7.88 27.92
C ALA A 635 -1.60 6.60 28.72
N GLU A 636 -2.56 5.70 28.67
CA GLU A 636 -2.29 4.28 28.83
C GLU A 636 -1.65 3.80 27.52
N GLN A 637 -0.47 3.17 27.58
CA GLN A 637 0.18 2.61 26.40
C GLN A 637 0.29 1.09 26.52
N GLU A 638 -0.21 0.38 25.51
CA GLU A 638 -0.35 -1.08 25.47
C GLU A 638 0.66 -1.71 24.50
N PHE A 639 1.21 -2.87 24.88
CA PHE A 639 2.21 -3.60 24.12
C PHE A 639 1.83 -5.08 24.01
N TYR A 640 1.58 -5.60 22.80
CA TYR A 640 1.23 -7.01 22.60
C TYR A 640 2.44 -7.94 22.70
N LEU A 641 2.30 -9.03 23.45
CA LEU A 641 3.30 -10.04 23.76
C LEU A 641 2.75 -11.43 23.41
N PRO A 642 2.82 -11.85 22.14
CA PRO A 642 2.38 -13.18 21.75
C PRO A 642 3.28 -14.26 22.36
N LEU A 643 2.68 -15.36 22.80
CA LEU A 643 3.37 -16.62 23.08
C LEU A 643 4.51 -16.50 24.10
N LEU A 644 4.32 -15.66 25.11
CA LEU A 644 5.27 -15.48 26.20
C LEU A 644 5.39 -16.80 26.98
N SER A 645 6.62 -17.29 27.15
CA SER A 645 6.85 -18.62 27.69
C SER A 645 6.47 -18.75 29.16
N LYS A 646 6.36 -19.99 29.65
CA LYS A 646 6.29 -20.21 31.10
C LYS A 646 7.65 -19.88 31.72
N GLY A 647 7.66 -19.05 32.76
CA GLY A 647 8.84 -18.74 33.56
C GLY A 647 8.98 -17.25 33.86
N GLN A 648 10.18 -16.88 34.26
CA GLN A 648 10.49 -15.53 34.68
C GLN A 648 10.77 -14.62 33.49
N HIS A 649 10.08 -13.49 33.42
CA HIS A 649 10.23 -12.50 32.38
C HIS A 649 10.62 -11.14 32.98
N THR A 650 11.56 -10.44 32.35
CA THR A 650 12.04 -9.14 32.85
C THR A 650 11.62 -8.02 31.93
N PHE A 651 10.71 -7.20 32.44
CA PHE A 651 10.40 -5.90 31.87
C PHE A 651 11.51 -4.89 32.20
N THR A 652 11.89 -4.05 31.25
CA THR A 652 12.84 -2.95 31.50
C THR A 652 12.41 -1.68 30.78
N LEU A 653 12.27 -0.59 31.52
CA LEU A 653 12.24 0.76 30.97
C LEU A 653 13.66 1.30 30.86
N LYS A 654 14.08 1.64 29.65
CA LYS A 654 15.36 2.33 29.42
C LYS A 654 15.11 3.78 29.05
N PHE A 655 15.69 4.68 29.81
CA PHE A 655 15.66 6.13 29.68
C PHE A 655 17.01 6.62 29.18
N LYS A 656 16.97 7.67 28.37
CA LYS A 656 18.18 8.18 27.72
C LYS A 656 19.16 8.87 28.67
N LYS A 657 18.73 9.27 29.88
CA LYS A 657 19.55 9.97 30.87
C LYS A 657 19.20 9.47 32.28
N LYS A 658 20.07 9.77 33.25
CA LYS A 658 19.78 9.57 34.67
C LYS A 658 18.69 10.58 35.06
N THR A 659 17.56 10.09 35.54
CA THR A 659 16.37 10.92 35.79
C THR A 659 15.52 10.33 36.91
N LYS A 660 14.76 11.18 37.59
CA LYS A 660 13.74 10.78 38.57
C LYS A 660 12.46 10.41 37.85
N ILE A 661 12.03 9.16 38.03
CA ILE A 661 10.89 8.59 37.29
C ILE A 661 9.79 8.19 38.26
N GLY A 662 8.56 8.58 37.95
CA GLY A 662 7.36 8.17 38.66
C GLY A 662 6.45 7.38 37.73
N ILE A 663 6.22 6.10 38.01
CA ILE A 663 5.23 5.29 37.27
C ILE A 663 3.96 5.22 38.11
N ARG A 664 2.82 5.65 37.55
CA ARG A 664 1.55 5.61 38.29
C ARG A 664 1.01 4.18 38.41
N LYS A 665 1.04 3.41 37.32
CA LYS A 665 0.50 2.04 37.27
C LYS A 665 1.02 1.25 36.07
N MET A 666 1.20 -0.05 36.22
CA MET A 666 1.59 -0.98 35.16
C MET A 666 0.84 -2.30 35.33
N SER A 667 0.46 -2.94 34.23
CA SER A 667 -0.33 -4.18 34.24
C SER A 667 -0.11 -5.07 33.03
N LEU A 668 -0.08 -6.39 33.22
CA LEU A 668 -0.05 -7.38 32.15
C LEU A 668 -1.44 -8.01 32.00
N ILE A 669 -2.00 -8.02 30.79
CA ILE A 669 -3.35 -8.47 30.45
C ILE A 669 -3.24 -9.70 29.57
N LYS A 670 -3.79 -10.84 29.99
CA LYS A 670 -3.79 -12.04 29.16
C LYS A 670 -4.91 -12.00 28.12
N ILE A 671 -4.63 -12.53 26.93
CA ILE A 671 -5.64 -12.67 25.87
C ILE A 671 -6.59 -13.86 26.17
N PRO A 672 -7.86 -13.86 25.75
CA PRO A 672 -8.75 -15.02 25.92
C PRO A 672 -8.48 -16.18 24.93
N ILE A 673 -8.80 -17.42 25.31
CA ILE A 673 -8.81 -18.60 24.43
C ILE A 673 -9.95 -18.48 23.41
N LYS A 674 -9.63 -18.68 22.13
CA LYS A 674 -10.61 -18.70 21.03
C LYS A 674 -11.37 -20.02 20.96
N ILE A 675 -12.72 -19.97 20.98
CA ILE A 675 -13.54 -21.15 20.69
C ILE A 675 -13.75 -21.26 19.18
N LYS A 676 -13.18 -22.28 18.54
CA LYS A 676 -13.16 -22.40 17.06
C LYS A 676 -14.14 -23.44 16.48
N LYS A 677 -14.91 -24.13 17.32
CA LYS A 677 -15.85 -25.16 16.87
C LYS A 677 -17.25 -24.69 17.21
N PHE A 678 -18.14 -24.54 16.24
CA PHE A 678 -19.56 -24.23 16.48
C PHE A 678 -20.45 -25.04 15.55
N LEU A 679 -21.67 -25.31 16.00
CA LEU A 679 -22.81 -25.70 15.18
C LEU A 679 -23.81 -24.54 15.17
N ILE A 680 -24.53 -24.39 14.06
CA ILE A 680 -25.55 -23.35 13.88
C ILE A 680 -26.87 -23.97 13.42
N SER A 681 -27.99 -23.36 13.80
CA SER A 681 -29.35 -23.70 13.36
C SER A 681 -30.19 -22.42 13.30
N GLN A 682 -31.19 -22.35 12.43
CA GLN A 682 -32.03 -21.16 12.26
C GLN A 682 -33.46 -21.41 12.76
N SER A 683 -34.06 -20.43 13.42
CA SER A 683 -35.48 -20.37 13.78
C SER A 683 -36.21 -19.32 12.95
N PHE A 684 -37.53 -19.48 12.76
CA PHE A 684 -38.22 -18.84 11.64
C PHE A 684 -39.08 -17.60 11.92
N ALA A 685 -39.28 -17.14 13.16
CA ALA A 685 -39.94 -15.83 13.39
C ALA A 685 -39.89 -15.36 14.86
N GLY A 686 -39.67 -14.06 15.06
CA GLY A 686 -39.94 -13.34 16.30
C GLY A 686 -38.94 -12.22 16.60
N PHE A 687 -39.36 -11.23 17.38
CA PHE A 687 -38.40 -10.38 18.10
C PHE A 687 -38.03 -11.06 19.41
N MET A 688 -36.80 -10.85 19.92
CA MET A 688 -36.41 -11.42 21.21
C MET A 688 -37.19 -10.73 22.34
N GLY A 689 -37.76 -11.52 23.25
CA GLY A 689 -38.58 -11.07 24.38
C GLY A 689 -38.82 -12.22 25.36
N GLU A 690 -39.74 -12.09 26.33
CA GLU A 690 -39.97 -13.09 27.39
C GLU A 690 -40.14 -14.53 26.89
N LYS A 691 -40.75 -14.74 25.71
CA LYS A 691 -40.88 -16.07 25.11
C LYS A 691 -39.53 -16.70 24.72
N ALA A 692 -38.56 -15.89 24.28
CA ALA A 692 -37.24 -16.37 23.86
C ALA A 692 -36.42 -16.95 25.03
N LYS A 693 -36.70 -16.54 26.27
CA LYS A 693 -36.02 -17.08 27.48
C LYS A 693 -36.23 -18.58 27.65
N ASN A 694 -37.37 -19.06 27.18
CA ASN A 694 -37.80 -20.46 27.27
C ASN A 694 -37.48 -21.26 25.99
N MET A 695 -36.75 -20.69 25.02
CA MET A 695 -36.45 -21.33 23.72
C MET A 695 -35.10 -22.07 23.69
N TYR A 696 -34.64 -22.63 24.81
CA TYR A 696 -33.40 -23.42 24.83
C TYR A 696 -33.49 -24.58 23.81
N PRO A 697 -32.66 -24.60 22.75
CA PRO A 697 -32.91 -25.43 21.56
C PRO A 697 -32.33 -26.85 21.69
N VAL A 698 -31.53 -27.11 22.72
CA VAL A 698 -30.87 -28.40 22.89
C VAL A 698 -31.91 -29.46 23.23
N ASP A 699 -31.81 -30.63 22.60
CA ASP A 699 -32.76 -31.76 22.64
C ASP A 699 -34.12 -31.52 21.95
N ASN A 700 -34.36 -30.32 21.42
CA ASN A 700 -35.53 -30.06 20.61
C ASN A 700 -35.31 -30.53 19.16
N LYS A 701 -36.03 -31.61 18.78
CA LYS A 701 -35.94 -32.26 17.47
C LYS A 701 -36.32 -31.36 16.28
N ASN A 702 -36.92 -30.20 16.53
CA ASN A 702 -37.28 -29.24 15.48
C ASN A 702 -36.08 -28.41 14.99
N PHE A 703 -34.95 -28.42 15.71
CA PHE A 703 -33.73 -27.72 15.28
C PHE A 703 -32.79 -28.63 14.52
N ILE A 704 -32.50 -28.26 13.27
CA ILE A 704 -31.52 -28.94 12.42
C ILE A 704 -30.18 -28.21 12.55
N TRP A 705 -29.19 -28.86 13.16
CA TRP A 705 -27.87 -28.29 13.39
C TRP A 705 -26.88 -28.64 12.27
N LYS A 706 -26.06 -27.68 11.87
CA LYS A 706 -24.96 -27.87 10.94
C LYS A 706 -23.67 -27.24 11.45
N LYS A 707 -22.51 -27.75 11.02
CA LYS A 707 -21.21 -27.19 11.40
C LYS A 707 -21.06 -25.77 10.85
N ALA A 708 -20.63 -24.85 11.69
CA ALA A 708 -20.34 -23.48 11.30
C ALA A 708 -18.90 -23.36 10.79
N ILE A 709 -18.70 -22.50 9.80
CA ILE A 709 -17.42 -21.95 9.39
C ILE A 709 -17.07 -20.83 10.38
N VAL A 710 -15.90 -20.95 11.00
CA VAL A 710 -15.36 -20.00 11.97
C VAL A 710 -14.09 -19.42 11.39
N LEU A 711 -13.99 -18.09 11.35
CA LEU A 711 -12.81 -17.37 10.87
C LEU A 711 -11.65 -17.55 11.87
N ASP A 712 -10.40 -17.29 11.44
CA ASP A 712 -9.23 -17.49 12.30
C ASP A 712 -9.17 -16.58 13.53
N ASN A 713 -9.83 -15.43 13.44
CA ASN A 713 -10.06 -14.54 14.56
C ASN A 713 -11.17 -15.01 15.53
N GLY A 714 -11.88 -16.11 15.22
CA GLY A 714 -12.97 -16.64 16.06
C GLY A 714 -14.36 -16.07 15.76
N VAL A 715 -14.48 -15.23 14.74
CA VAL A 715 -15.76 -14.67 14.29
C VAL A 715 -16.52 -15.67 13.42
N VAL A 716 -17.85 -15.69 13.56
CA VAL A 716 -18.76 -16.49 12.74
C VAL A 716 -19.74 -15.57 12.01
N ARG A 717 -19.71 -15.66 10.69
CA ARG A 717 -20.64 -15.01 9.75
C ARG A 717 -21.93 -15.82 9.65
N LEU A 718 -22.98 -15.48 10.40
CA LEU A 718 -24.28 -16.16 10.29
C LEU A 718 -24.99 -15.80 8.99
N ASP A 719 -24.82 -14.57 8.52
CA ASP A 719 -25.34 -14.05 7.24
C ASP A 719 -24.80 -14.81 6.03
N ALA A 720 -23.54 -15.22 6.06
CA ALA A 720 -22.92 -16.02 5.02
C ALA A 720 -23.34 -17.51 5.06
N GLN A 721 -23.91 -17.96 6.17
CA GLN A 721 -24.11 -19.39 6.42
C GLN A 721 -25.58 -19.79 6.55
N LEU A 722 -26.48 -18.86 6.82
CA LEU A 722 -27.93 -19.09 6.95
C LEU A 722 -28.68 -18.30 5.87
N LYS A 723 -29.99 -18.54 5.72
CA LYS A 723 -30.83 -17.74 4.81
C LYS A 723 -31.54 -16.68 5.65
N PRO A 724 -30.94 -15.51 5.89
CA PRO A 724 -31.48 -14.54 6.84
C PRO A 724 -32.86 -14.07 6.38
N LYS A 725 -33.80 -14.02 7.32
CA LYS A 725 -35.00 -13.18 7.23
C LYS A 725 -34.87 -12.10 8.30
N GLU A 726 -35.38 -10.92 8.04
CA GLU A 726 -35.50 -9.92 9.11
C GLU A 726 -36.39 -10.47 10.23
N ASN A 727 -36.07 -10.13 11.47
CA ASN A 727 -36.77 -10.59 12.67
C ASN A 727 -36.78 -12.12 12.80
N CYS A 728 -35.62 -12.74 12.57
CA CYS A 728 -35.38 -14.16 12.85
C CYS A 728 -34.20 -14.35 13.80
N HIS A 729 -34.00 -15.58 14.27
CA HIS A 729 -32.90 -15.90 15.17
C HIS A 729 -32.12 -17.12 14.71
N ALA A 730 -30.82 -17.12 14.95
CA ALA A 730 -29.96 -18.27 14.82
C ALA A 730 -29.57 -18.76 16.22
N PHE A 731 -29.58 -20.06 16.38
CA PHE A 731 -28.95 -20.72 17.50
C PHE A 731 -27.57 -21.19 17.09
N VAL A 732 -26.65 -21.03 18.02
CA VAL A 732 -25.25 -21.42 17.96
C VAL A 732 -25.00 -22.34 19.12
N THR A 733 -24.28 -23.43 18.92
CA THR A 733 -23.83 -24.28 20.03
C THR A 733 -22.43 -24.83 19.85
N THR A 734 -21.72 -24.98 20.96
CA THR A 734 -20.47 -25.73 21.02
C THR A 734 -20.29 -26.43 22.34
N ASP A 735 -19.42 -27.44 22.32
CA ASP A 735 -18.97 -28.15 23.51
C ASP A 735 -17.62 -27.62 23.96
N ILE A 736 -17.58 -27.14 25.19
CA ILE A 736 -16.35 -26.80 25.90
C ILE A 736 -16.00 -28.01 26.75
N ILE A 737 -14.91 -28.69 26.39
CA ILE A 737 -14.42 -29.85 27.14
C ILE A 737 -13.41 -29.35 28.16
N CYS A 738 -13.67 -29.61 29.44
CA CYS A 738 -12.80 -29.24 30.54
C CYS A 738 -12.30 -30.49 31.26
N ASP A 739 -10.98 -30.63 31.44
CA ASP A 739 -10.39 -31.78 32.14
C ASP A 739 -10.64 -31.74 33.67
N LYS A 740 -11.03 -30.57 34.17
CA LYS A 740 -11.42 -30.30 35.55
C LYS A 740 -12.51 -29.23 35.60
N GLU A 741 -13.16 -29.11 36.74
CA GLU A 741 -14.09 -28.02 37.00
C GLU A 741 -13.36 -26.66 36.98
N LEU A 742 -13.95 -25.65 36.34
CA LEU A 742 -13.33 -24.38 35.97
C LEU A 742 -14.32 -23.22 36.09
N LYS A 743 -14.10 -22.29 37.02
CA LYS A 743 -14.82 -21.01 37.08
C LYS A 743 -14.08 -19.97 36.24
N THR A 744 -14.60 -19.50 35.12
CA THR A 744 -13.88 -18.58 34.21
C THR A 744 -14.80 -17.47 33.68
N THR A 745 -14.35 -16.65 32.74
CA THR A 745 -15.17 -15.61 32.07
C THR A 745 -15.39 -15.99 30.61
N LEU A 746 -16.63 -15.90 30.15
CA LEU A 746 -16.99 -15.96 28.74
C LEU A 746 -16.94 -14.53 28.18
N ARG A 747 -16.24 -14.31 27.06
CA ARG A 747 -16.24 -13.04 26.32
C ARG A 747 -16.84 -13.24 24.94
N PHE A 748 -17.66 -12.31 24.49
CA PHE A 748 -18.36 -12.47 23.22
C PHE A 748 -18.79 -11.14 22.63
N GLY A 749 -19.06 -11.16 21.34
CA GLY A 749 -19.66 -10.06 20.59
C GLY A 749 -20.78 -10.60 19.73
N HIS A 750 -21.80 -9.80 19.48
CA HIS A 750 -22.93 -10.17 18.62
C HIS A 750 -23.50 -8.94 17.92
N ASN A 751 -24.18 -9.16 16.80
CA ASN A 751 -24.98 -8.18 16.10
C ASN A 751 -26.44 -8.35 16.52
N ASP A 752 -27.14 -7.25 16.77
CA ASP A 752 -28.51 -7.17 17.29
C ASP A 752 -28.68 -7.66 18.74
N ALA A 753 -29.66 -8.54 18.98
CA ALA A 753 -30.00 -9.07 20.30
C ALA A 753 -29.41 -10.48 20.48
N ALA A 754 -29.02 -10.84 21.71
CA ALA A 754 -28.52 -12.18 21.98
C ALA A 754 -28.78 -12.70 23.40
N TYR A 755 -29.10 -14.00 23.48
CA TYR A 755 -29.22 -14.76 24.73
C TYR A 755 -28.15 -15.85 24.75
N ILE A 756 -27.52 -16.07 25.91
CA ILE A 756 -26.50 -17.11 26.06
C ILE A 756 -26.84 -18.02 27.23
N TRP A 757 -26.72 -19.32 27.02
CA TRP A 757 -26.88 -20.35 28.04
C TRP A 757 -25.62 -21.20 28.17
N ILE A 758 -25.34 -21.64 29.40
CA ILE A 758 -24.38 -22.70 29.68
C ILE A 758 -25.09 -23.82 30.43
N ASN A 759 -25.02 -25.04 29.88
CA ASN A 759 -25.66 -26.23 30.45
C ASN A 759 -27.16 -26.02 30.77
N GLY A 760 -27.88 -25.31 29.90
CA GLY A 760 -29.31 -25.00 30.07
C GLY A 760 -29.63 -23.78 30.92
N ASN A 761 -28.66 -23.20 31.63
CA ASN A 761 -28.88 -22.00 32.45
C ASN A 761 -28.60 -20.74 31.65
N LEU A 762 -29.55 -19.80 31.61
CA LEU A 762 -29.39 -18.50 30.95
C LEU A 762 -28.41 -17.65 31.74
N ILE A 763 -27.35 -17.17 31.09
CA ILE A 763 -26.26 -16.40 31.70
C ILE A 763 -26.13 -14.98 31.13
N TYR A 764 -26.74 -14.69 29.99
CA TYR A 764 -26.74 -13.37 29.36
C TYR A 764 -28.04 -13.13 28.60
N GLU A 765 -28.55 -11.91 28.70
CA GLU A 765 -29.77 -11.45 28.03
C GLU A 765 -29.55 -10.03 27.52
N PHE A 766 -29.72 -9.81 26.22
CA PHE A 766 -29.73 -8.48 25.61
C PHE A 766 -30.80 -8.44 24.52
N ASN A 767 -31.70 -7.46 24.59
CA ASN A 767 -32.92 -7.39 23.77
C ASN A 767 -32.95 -6.22 22.77
N ASP A 768 -31.91 -5.39 22.74
CA ASP A 768 -31.82 -4.23 21.83
C ASP A 768 -31.02 -4.58 20.56
N VAL A 769 -31.03 -3.66 19.59
CA VAL A 769 -30.28 -3.78 18.33
C VAL A 769 -28.93 -3.06 18.45
N ASN A 770 -27.82 -3.73 18.16
CA ASN A 770 -26.48 -3.15 18.14
C ASN A 770 -25.68 -3.60 16.91
N ALA A 771 -24.64 -2.83 16.55
CA ALA A 771 -23.67 -3.28 15.57
C ALA A 771 -22.65 -4.23 16.24
N PHE A 772 -22.25 -5.27 15.52
CA PHE A 772 -21.23 -6.20 16.00
C PHE A 772 -19.92 -5.49 16.36
N LYS A 773 -19.46 -5.73 17.59
CA LYS A 773 -18.10 -5.45 18.04
C LYS A 773 -17.48 -6.69 18.65
N TYR A 774 -16.24 -6.96 18.27
CA TYR A 774 -15.51 -8.15 18.72
C TYR A 774 -15.27 -8.11 20.25
N ASN A 775 -15.70 -9.15 20.98
CA ASN A 775 -15.55 -9.26 22.45
C ASN A 775 -16.19 -8.12 23.28
N GLU A 776 -17.22 -7.45 22.78
CA GLU A 776 -17.88 -6.33 23.48
C GLU A 776 -18.41 -6.68 24.88
N PHE A 777 -18.91 -7.90 25.07
CA PHE A 777 -19.56 -8.34 26.30
C PHE A 777 -18.76 -9.42 27.02
N SER A 778 -18.97 -9.51 28.34
CA SER A 778 -18.37 -10.56 29.16
C SER A 778 -19.27 -11.00 30.33
N VAL A 779 -19.20 -12.29 30.68
CA VAL A 779 -20.01 -12.89 31.76
C VAL A 779 -19.17 -13.93 32.53
N PRO A 780 -19.16 -13.91 33.87
CA PRO A 780 -18.54 -14.97 34.67
C PRO A 780 -19.35 -16.27 34.57
N ILE A 781 -18.65 -17.39 34.39
CA ILE A 781 -19.25 -18.70 34.13
C ILE A 781 -18.58 -19.80 34.95
N HIS A 782 -19.32 -20.89 35.18
CA HIS A 782 -18.81 -22.09 35.82
C HIS A 782 -18.95 -23.28 34.89
N LEU A 783 -17.81 -23.84 34.46
CA LEU A 783 -17.71 -25.03 33.64
C LEU A 783 -17.40 -26.24 34.53
N LYS A 784 -18.20 -27.30 34.44
CA LYS A 784 -17.99 -28.56 35.15
C LYS A 784 -16.84 -29.35 34.51
N LYS A 785 -16.23 -30.27 35.27
CA LYS A 785 -15.36 -31.28 34.66
C LYS A 785 -16.14 -32.08 33.60
N GLY A 786 -15.54 -32.31 32.45
CA GLY A 786 -16.15 -32.93 31.29
C GLY A 786 -16.75 -31.92 30.31
N LYS A 787 -17.84 -32.32 29.67
CA LYS A 787 -18.47 -31.59 28.57
C LYS A 787 -19.41 -30.50 29.09
N ASN A 788 -19.20 -29.25 28.69
CA ASN A 788 -20.07 -28.13 28.97
C ASN A 788 -20.68 -27.60 27.68
N LYS A 789 -22.00 -27.50 27.63
CA LYS A 789 -22.73 -27.06 26.45
C LYS A 789 -22.95 -25.55 26.51
N LEU A 790 -22.25 -24.82 25.65
CA LEU A 790 -22.50 -23.41 25.39
C LEU A 790 -23.51 -23.28 24.25
N VAL A 791 -24.53 -22.46 24.45
CA VAL A 791 -25.54 -22.12 23.45
C VAL A 791 -25.74 -20.63 23.41
N MET A 792 -25.79 -20.05 22.22
CA MET A 792 -26.08 -18.64 22.01
C MET A 792 -27.19 -18.51 20.98
N MET A 793 -28.18 -17.68 21.24
CA MET A 793 -29.22 -17.26 20.30
C MET A 793 -28.90 -15.84 19.88
N VAL A 794 -28.83 -15.57 18.57
CA VAL A 794 -28.54 -14.25 18.00
C VAL A 794 -29.69 -13.85 17.10
N MET A 795 -30.26 -12.67 17.29
CA MET A 795 -31.31 -12.10 16.44
C MET A 795 -30.72 -11.48 15.17
N GLN A 796 -31.52 -11.40 14.11
CA GLN A 796 -31.24 -10.62 12.90
C GLN A 796 -32.35 -9.57 12.75
N ALA A 797 -32.05 -8.31 13.04
CA ALA A 797 -32.95 -7.17 12.89
C ALA A 797 -32.66 -6.33 11.62
N GLY A 798 -31.51 -6.53 10.99
CA GLY A 798 -31.11 -5.94 9.71
C GLY A 798 -29.57 -5.88 9.56
N GLY A 799 -29.05 -5.86 8.33
CA GLY A 799 -27.61 -5.73 8.10
C GLY A 799 -26.79 -7.02 8.33
N SER A 800 -25.52 -6.88 8.70
CA SER A 800 -24.61 -8.03 8.89
C SER A 800 -25.02 -8.88 10.08
N TRP A 801 -24.89 -10.20 9.99
CA TRP A 801 -25.24 -11.11 11.09
C TRP A 801 -24.02 -11.84 11.60
N LEU A 802 -23.47 -11.38 12.72
CA LEU A 802 -22.13 -11.72 13.19
C LEU A 802 -22.14 -12.06 14.68
N TYR A 803 -21.27 -12.98 15.09
CA TYR A 803 -20.91 -13.11 16.51
C TYR A 803 -19.49 -13.66 16.68
N ASN A 804 -18.95 -13.56 17.89
CA ASN A 804 -17.75 -14.26 18.32
C ASN A 804 -17.89 -14.69 19.79
N VAL A 805 -17.27 -15.80 20.19
CA VAL A 805 -17.20 -16.21 21.61
C VAL A 805 -15.82 -16.79 21.96
N ASN A 806 -15.30 -16.35 23.09
CA ASN A 806 -14.00 -16.68 23.65
C ASN A 806 -14.11 -16.98 25.15
N ILE A 807 -13.13 -17.70 25.72
CA ILE A 807 -13.11 -18.03 27.15
C ILE A 807 -11.79 -17.56 27.74
N ASP A 808 -11.82 -16.88 28.88
CA ASP A 808 -10.61 -16.63 29.64
C ASP A 808 -9.99 -17.99 30.09
N SER A 809 -8.67 -18.10 30.09
CA SER A 809 -7.98 -19.33 30.52
C SER A 809 -7.87 -19.51 32.04
N TYR A 810 -8.44 -18.59 32.84
CA TYR A 810 -8.19 -18.52 34.28
C TYR A 810 -9.37 -18.91 35.16
N GLN A 811 -9.05 -19.50 36.32
CA GLN A 811 -10.02 -19.70 37.40
C GLN A 811 -10.26 -18.40 38.18
N PHE A 812 -11.51 -17.98 38.39
CA PHE A 812 -11.82 -17.08 39.51
C PHE A 812 -11.41 -17.79 40.80
N LYS A 813 -10.45 -17.23 41.55
CA LYS A 813 -10.42 -17.47 43.01
C LYS A 813 -11.66 -16.80 43.58
N SER A 814 -12.79 -17.52 43.62
CA SER A 814 -13.96 -17.04 44.35
C SER A 814 -13.67 -17.11 45.84
N GLU A 815 -13.80 -15.96 46.48
CA GLU A 815 -13.61 -15.63 47.89
C GLU A 815 -14.12 -16.65 48.91
N SER A 816 -13.44 -16.70 50.06
CA SER A 816 -13.99 -16.88 51.42
C SER A 816 -12.80 -16.94 52.40
N SER A 817 -12.79 -16.44 53.63
CA SER A 817 -13.77 -15.80 54.52
C SER A 817 -13.05 -15.55 55.87
N LYS A 818 -13.36 -14.44 56.56
CA LYS A 818 -13.00 -14.11 57.97
C LYS A 818 -11.50 -13.90 58.22
N ILE A 819 -11.05 -12.84 58.90
CA ILE A 819 -11.51 -12.25 60.17
C ILE A 819 -11.86 -10.77 60.01
#